data_AF-A0A1Q3E432-F1
#
_entry.id   AF-A0A1Q3E432-F1
#
_cell.length_a   1.000
_cell.length_b   1.000
_cell.length_c   1.000
_cell.angle_alpha   90.00
_cell.angle_beta   90.00
_cell.angle_gamma   90.00
#
_symmetry.space_group_name_H-M   'P 1'
#
loop_
_entity.id
_entity.type
_entity.pdbx_description
1 polymer ?
#
loop_
_entity_poly.entity_id
_entity_poly.type
_entity_poly.pdbx_seq_one_letter_code
_entity_poly.pdbx_strand_id
1 'polypeptide(L)'
;MNRIVPPRTTTTITNVSVFDGYNFLPPQIVTIEGDAITDFAFNVENIVDGTDKFLIPGLMDSHTHPDTCDDLKSFASYGITTAFQMACYDYAQCDILRNQEGVTDIMRAGIPAVGRHSAHSRQAKLFTSQSLYLGSDITAAVNNAFSNGSDFYKIVAEKNGPTLEQQKELVERVHALGRQTVTHASHLEYYLQAIESGTDSIQHVFADGEIDASMIAKIKARENMFVTPTMEMFRIAYAYPRLAFILRGWKGFGKTSFADIQKNVHKMFMAGIPLLAGTDSIGNALRFLTGASLPFGPTLHCELENFVDIGMTPAEAIRSATAVPAAWHRVSDRGVILPGMRADLVLLNSNPLLNISNARDIARVWIAGVEYLDVADGAKFSYSQVSFIALSSLAFGLMGSGAGVPVIAMLGRFHPYEGHRLSSVVYPVRVMAKMGVKDIIITNAAGALNPELAVGTIVVVHDHIALPNLTGMNPLLGPQTNLSLPRFLPLSDAYSRLLRKLVFRAAHDLSIKRDALAEGTYAWVSGPTYETPAEGRFLRAAGADVVGMSTVPEVLAAREEGMNVLVLSLVTNAVVIPTDYRSVRDEFESENTGMSATSVVDEVVSHEEVLALGKLKGDLMKTIVEKVIDLIPSDV
;
A
#
# COMPACT_ATOMS: atom_id res chain seq x y z
N MET A 1 -30.97 10.12 -1.55
CA MET A 1 -30.81 11.52 -2.00
C MET A 1 -30.69 11.49 -3.52
N ASN A 2 -31.51 12.25 -4.23
CA ASN A 2 -31.47 12.35 -5.69
C ASN A 2 -30.10 12.90 -6.12
N ARG A 3 -29.27 12.05 -6.73
CA ARG A 3 -28.01 12.45 -7.35
C ARG A 3 -28.34 13.19 -8.66
N ILE A 4 -27.67 14.31 -8.90
CA ILE A 4 -27.61 14.92 -10.22
C ILE A 4 -26.58 14.12 -11.01
N VAL A 5 -27.05 13.21 -11.86
CA VAL A 5 -26.20 12.55 -12.85
C VAL A 5 -25.95 13.59 -13.94
N PRO A 6 -24.68 13.96 -14.23
CA PRO A 6 -24.41 14.87 -15.33
C PRO A 6 -24.97 14.32 -16.64
N PRO A 7 -25.50 15.16 -17.54
CA PRO A 7 -25.90 14.68 -18.86
C PRO A 7 -24.67 14.14 -19.59
N ARG A 8 -24.89 13.14 -20.45
CA ARG A 8 -23.89 12.80 -21.48
C ARG A 8 -23.70 14.03 -22.36
N THR A 9 -22.45 14.41 -22.56
CA THR A 9 -22.07 15.56 -23.39
C THR A 9 -20.99 15.13 -24.35
N THR A 10 -21.02 15.64 -25.58
CA THR A 10 -19.93 15.41 -26.53
C THR A 10 -18.67 16.10 -26.02
N THR A 11 -17.69 15.31 -25.57
CA THR A 11 -16.48 15.80 -24.91
C THR A 11 -15.26 15.44 -25.73
N THR A 12 -14.41 16.43 -26.04
CA THR A 12 -13.13 16.20 -26.72
C THR A 12 -11.98 16.50 -25.76
N ILE A 13 -11.11 15.52 -25.56
CA ILE A 13 -9.86 15.65 -24.81
C ILE A 13 -8.74 15.91 -25.82
N THR A 14 -8.15 17.10 -25.78
CA THR A 14 -7.12 17.52 -26.74
C THR A 14 -5.71 17.36 -26.16
N ASN A 15 -4.72 17.08 -27.00
CA ASN A 15 -3.30 17.04 -26.64
C ASN A 15 -2.97 16.06 -25.48
N VAL A 16 -3.67 14.93 -25.41
CA VAL A 16 -3.50 13.94 -24.34
C VAL A 16 -2.63 12.76 -24.78
N SER A 17 -1.73 12.32 -23.90
CA SER A 17 -0.99 11.08 -24.11
C SER A 17 -1.88 9.88 -23.79
N VAL A 18 -2.09 9.00 -24.76
CA VAL A 18 -2.99 7.83 -24.61
C VAL A 18 -2.17 6.56 -24.43
N PHE A 19 -2.55 5.74 -23.45
CA PHE A 19 -1.93 4.45 -23.21
C PHE A 19 -2.37 3.42 -24.25
N ASP A 20 -1.44 2.93 -25.07
CA ASP A 20 -1.71 1.91 -26.10
C ASP A 20 -1.76 0.47 -25.56
N GLY A 21 -1.56 0.32 -24.25
CA GLY A 21 -1.40 -0.96 -23.59
C GLY A 21 0.03 -1.22 -23.13
N TYR A 22 1.05 -0.58 -23.70
CA TYR A 22 2.46 -0.75 -23.33
C TYR A 22 3.13 0.57 -22.98
N ASN A 23 2.92 1.60 -23.79
CA ASN A 23 3.51 2.92 -23.65
C ASN A 23 2.45 4.01 -23.84
N PHE A 24 2.81 5.25 -23.52
CA PHE A 24 2.03 6.39 -23.95
C PHE A 24 2.41 6.79 -25.37
N LEU A 25 1.40 6.91 -26.23
CA LEU A 25 1.53 7.47 -27.56
C LEU A 25 1.79 8.99 -27.48
N PRO A 26 2.34 9.59 -28.55
CA PRO A 26 2.42 11.04 -28.66
C PRO A 26 1.04 11.69 -28.44
N PRO A 27 1.00 12.93 -27.92
CA PRO A 27 -0.25 13.62 -27.64
C PRO A 27 -1.20 13.62 -28.83
N GLN A 28 -2.45 13.23 -28.58
CA GLN A 28 -3.50 13.13 -29.60
C GLN A 28 -4.84 13.61 -29.07
N ILE A 29 -5.88 13.51 -29.90
CA ILE A 29 -7.24 13.89 -29.57
C ILE A 29 -8.06 12.63 -29.32
N VAL A 30 -8.84 12.61 -28.25
CA VAL A 30 -9.83 11.55 -27.97
C VAL A 30 -11.19 12.21 -27.78
N THR A 31 -12.20 11.73 -28.49
CA THR A 31 -13.57 12.24 -28.36
C THR A 31 -14.49 11.18 -27.77
N ILE A 32 -15.34 11.64 -26.86
CA ILE A 32 -16.45 10.91 -26.26
C ILE A 32 -17.74 11.48 -26.84
N GLU A 33 -18.58 10.65 -27.44
CA GLU A 33 -19.92 11.02 -27.93
C GLU A 33 -20.92 9.97 -27.46
N GLY A 34 -21.95 10.40 -26.73
CA GLY A 34 -22.87 9.46 -26.08
C GLY A 34 -22.14 8.60 -25.05
N ASP A 35 -22.17 7.29 -25.23
CA ASP A 35 -21.50 6.31 -24.36
C ASP A 35 -20.21 5.72 -24.96
N ALA A 36 -19.78 6.20 -26.14
CA ALA A 36 -18.70 5.62 -26.91
C ALA A 36 -17.55 6.60 -27.21
N ILE A 37 -16.38 6.03 -27.49
CA ILE A 37 -15.22 6.72 -28.03
C ILE A 37 -15.38 6.84 -29.54
N THR A 38 -15.08 8.00 -30.13
CA THR A 38 -15.23 8.27 -31.56
C THR A 38 -14.02 9.03 -32.13
N ASP A 39 -13.73 8.82 -33.42
CA ASP A 39 -12.74 9.57 -34.20
C ASP A 39 -13.27 10.93 -34.69
N PHE A 40 -14.59 11.13 -34.65
CA PHE A 40 -15.27 12.31 -35.20
C PHE A 40 -16.29 12.84 -34.20
N ALA A 41 -16.29 14.16 -33.99
CA ALA A 41 -17.25 14.82 -33.12
C ALA A 41 -18.13 15.78 -33.94
N PHE A 42 -19.46 15.65 -33.84
CA PHE A 42 -20.37 16.70 -34.25
C PHE A 42 -20.80 17.49 -33.00
N ASN A 43 -20.73 18.83 -33.05
CA ASN A 43 -21.15 19.71 -31.95
C ASN A 43 -20.46 19.39 -30.60
N VAL A 44 -19.13 19.52 -30.53
CA VAL A 44 -18.39 19.40 -29.26
C VAL A 44 -18.94 20.39 -28.23
N GLU A 45 -19.45 19.86 -27.13
CA GLU A 45 -20.02 20.64 -26.02
C GLU A 45 -18.95 20.99 -24.99
N ASN A 46 -18.02 20.07 -24.74
CA ASN A 46 -16.96 20.21 -23.75
C ASN A 46 -15.58 19.94 -24.37
N ILE A 47 -14.62 20.81 -24.08
CA ILE A 47 -13.21 20.63 -24.44
C ILE A 47 -12.40 20.50 -23.17
N VAL A 48 -11.67 19.40 -23.03
CA VAL A 48 -10.76 19.14 -21.92
C VAL A 48 -9.33 19.23 -22.44
N ASP A 49 -8.53 20.13 -21.84
CA ASP A 49 -7.11 20.22 -22.13
C ASP A 49 -6.36 19.06 -21.46
N GLY A 50 -5.83 18.17 -22.27
CA GLY A 50 -5.05 17.00 -21.87
C GLY A 50 -3.54 17.23 -21.93
N THR A 51 -3.07 18.47 -22.18
CA THR A 51 -1.64 18.81 -22.17
C THR A 51 -0.99 18.33 -20.87
N ASP A 52 0.11 17.61 -20.98
CA ASP A 52 0.85 16.98 -19.87
C ASP A 52 0.02 15.98 -19.03
N LYS A 53 -1.08 15.45 -19.58
CA LYS A 53 -1.93 14.44 -18.93
C LYS A 53 -1.91 13.10 -19.67
N PHE A 54 -2.31 12.07 -18.95
CA PHE A 54 -2.19 10.68 -19.36
C PHE A 54 -3.56 10.01 -19.31
N LEU A 55 -4.05 9.51 -20.45
CA LEU A 55 -5.34 8.83 -20.56
C LEU A 55 -5.15 7.32 -20.59
N ILE A 56 -5.80 6.62 -19.66
CA ILE A 56 -5.84 5.15 -19.58
C ILE A 56 -7.29 4.65 -19.68
N PRO A 57 -7.51 3.38 -20.09
CA PRO A 57 -8.83 2.77 -19.99
C PRO A 57 -9.32 2.77 -18.53
N GLY A 58 -10.64 2.77 -18.35
CA GLY A 58 -11.28 2.54 -17.06
C GLY A 58 -10.77 1.29 -16.37
N LEU A 59 -10.46 1.39 -15.07
CA LEU A 59 -9.95 0.25 -14.31
C LEU A 59 -11.07 -0.76 -14.01
N MET A 60 -10.70 -2.04 -13.96
CA MET A 60 -11.57 -3.18 -13.66
C MET A 60 -11.07 -3.89 -12.40
N ASP A 61 -11.93 -4.00 -11.38
CA ASP A 61 -11.63 -4.79 -10.19
C ASP A 61 -12.27 -6.18 -10.33
N SER A 62 -11.43 -7.20 -10.53
CA SER A 62 -11.89 -8.55 -10.85
C SER A 62 -12.40 -9.34 -9.64
N HIS A 63 -12.41 -8.78 -8.42
CA HIS A 63 -12.96 -9.44 -7.23
C HIS A 63 -13.39 -8.45 -6.15
N THR A 64 -14.70 -8.29 -5.95
CA THR A 64 -15.26 -7.35 -4.98
C THR A 64 -16.54 -7.86 -4.33
N HIS A 65 -16.97 -7.22 -3.25
CA HIS A 65 -18.26 -7.47 -2.58
C HIS A 65 -19.00 -6.16 -2.23
N PRO A 66 -19.37 -5.32 -3.21
CA PRO A 66 -20.21 -4.14 -2.95
C PRO A 66 -21.62 -4.53 -2.53
N ASP A 67 -22.21 -3.74 -1.64
CA ASP A 67 -23.57 -3.96 -1.13
C ASP A 67 -24.50 -2.75 -1.40
N THR A 68 -23.92 -1.57 -1.70
CA THR A 68 -24.65 -0.31 -1.83
C THR A 68 -24.21 0.51 -3.04
N CYS A 69 -25.07 1.41 -3.52
CA CYS A 69 -24.70 2.34 -4.61
C CYS A 69 -23.59 3.33 -4.20
N ASP A 70 -23.37 3.55 -2.90
CA ASP A 70 -22.27 4.39 -2.42
C ASP A 70 -20.92 3.67 -2.58
N ASP A 71 -20.90 2.34 -2.53
CA ASP A 71 -19.70 1.54 -2.84
C ASP A 71 -19.30 1.74 -4.31
N LEU A 72 -20.27 1.80 -5.23
CA LEU A 72 -20.04 2.06 -6.65
C LEU A 72 -19.45 3.45 -6.92
N LYS A 73 -19.86 4.45 -6.12
CA LYS A 73 -19.27 5.80 -6.14
C LYS A 73 -17.84 5.79 -5.62
N SER A 74 -17.58 5.02 -4.56
CA SER A 74 -16.23 4.87 -4.02
C SER A 74 -15.31 4.30 -5.10
N PHE A 75 -15.71 3.23 -5.80
CA PHE A 75 -14.98 2.71 -6.95
C PHE A 75 -14.76 3.77 -8.05
N ALA A 76 -15.82 4.48 -8.46
CA ALA A 76 -15.77 5.48 -9.52
C ALA A 76 -14.82 6.63 -9.18
N SER A 77 -14.79 7.07 -7.93
CA SER A 77 -13.89 8.13 -7.47
C SER A 77 -12.40 7.77 -7.60
N TYR A 78 -12.08 6.48 -7.64
CA TYR A 78 -10.72 5.96 -7.82
C TYR A 78 -10.46 5.45 -9.25
N GLY A 79 -11.32 5.77 -10.22
CA GLY A 79 -11.14 5.38 -11.62
C GLY A 79 -11.47 3.93 -11.94
N ILE A 80 -12.08 3.20 -10.99
CA ILE A 80 -12.65 1.87 -11.24
C ILE A 80 -14.00 2.09 -11.92
N THR A 81 -14.14 1.60 -13.14
CA THR A 81 -15.34 1.77 -13.97
C THR A 81 -16.15 0.49 -14.10
N THR A 82 -15.52 -0.65 -13.81
CA THR A 82 -16.17 -1.98 -13.78
C THR A 82 -15.69 -2.76 -12.56
N ALA A 83 -16.60 -3.40 -11.83
CA ALA A 83 -16.24 -4.28 -10.72
C ALA A 83 -17.02 -5.61 -10.79
N PHE A 84 -16.33 -6.70 -10.42
CA PHE A 84 -16.90 -8.05 -10.41
C PHE A 84 -17.36 -8.40 -8.98
N GLN A 85 -18.68 -8.41 -8.77
CA GLN A 85 -19.31 -8.76 -7.50
C GLN A 85 -19.38 -10.29 -7.36
N MET A 86 -18.67 -10.84 -6.37
CA MET A 86 -18.44 -12.28 -6.27
C MET A 86 -19.56 -13.08 -5.62
N ALA A 87 -20.51 -12.43 -4.97
CA ALA A 87 -21.65 -13.07 -4.36
C ALA A 87 -22.87 -12.15 -4.40
N CYS A 88 -24.02 -12.72 -4.73
CA CYS A 88 -25.30 -12.08 -4.59
C CYS A 88 -26.26 -12.98 -3.79
N TYR A 89 -26.46 -12.65 -2.52
CA TYR A 89 -27.31 -13.44 -1.61
C TYR A 89 -28.79 -13.00 -1.63
N ASP A 90 -29.04 -11.74 -2.00
CA ASP A 90 -30.37 -11.18 -2.23
C ASP A 90 -30.40 -10.52 -3.62
N TYR A 91 -31.01 -11.21 -4.58
CA TYR A 91 -31.08 -10.74 -5.97
C TYR A 91 -31.75 -9.38 -6.10
N ALA A 92 -32.79 -9.10 -5.32
CA ALA A 92 -33.49 -7.82 -5.38
C ALA A 92 -32.58 -6.68 -4.90
N GLN A 93 -31.77 -6.91 -3.86
CA GLN A 93 -30.78 -5.94 -3.41
C GLN A 93 -29.67 -5.73 -4.45
N CYS A 94 -29.11 -6.81 -5.00
CA CYS A 94 -28.04 -6.69 -5.99
C CYS A 94 -28.52 -6.03 -7.30
N ASP A 95 -29.79 -6.23 -7.68
CA ASP A 95 -30.36 -5.62 -8.89
C ASP A 95 -30.36 -4.09 -8.80
N ILE A 96 -30.42 -3.52 -7.59
CA ILE A 96 -30.30 -2.06 -7.36
C ILE A 96 -28.91 -1.54 -7.78
N LEU A 97 -27.88 -2.37 -7.70
CA LEU A 97 -26.51 -1.97 -8.07
C LEU A 97 -26.29 -1.97 -9.59
N ARG A 98 -27.13 -2.66 -10.37
CA ARG A 98 -26.98 -2.75 -11.82
C ARG A 98 -27.51 -1.50 -12.52
N ASN A 99 -26.94 -1.22 -13.69
CA ASN A 99 -27.38 -0.15 -14.60
C ASN A 99 -27.42 1.24 -13.94
N GLN A 100 -26.57 1.48 -12.95
CA GLN A 100 -26.47 2.78 -12.30
C GLN A 100 -25.66 3.73 -13.20
N GLU A 101 -26.32 4.78 -13.70
CA GLU A 101 -25.69 5.69 -14.66
C GLU A 101 -24.57 6.52 -14.02
N GLY A 102 -23.44 6.63 -14.73
CA GLY A 102 -22.28 7.45 -14.35
C GLY A 102 -21.60 7.04 -13.04
N VAL A 103 -21.73 5.79 -12.60
CA VAL A 103 -20.92 5.16 -11.53
C VAL A 103 -20.48 3.79 -12.02
N THR A 104 -19.57 3.16 -11.28
CA THR A 104 -19.01 1.84 -11.59
C THR A 104 -20.08 0.84 -11.97
N ASP A 105 -19.88 0.20 -13.12
CA ASP A 105 -20.73 -0.86 -13.63
C ASP A 105 -20.38 -2.20 -12.94
N ILE A 106 -21.39 -3.06 -12.73
CA ILE A 106 -21.21 -4.30 -11.99
C ILE A 106 -21.52 -5.51 -12.87
N MET A 107 -20.56 -6.44 -12.91
CA MET A 107 -20.80 -7.82 -13.31
C MET A 107 -20.90 -8.67 -12.06
N ARG A 108 -21.96 -9.48 -11.93
CA ARG A 108 -22.22 -10.21 -10.69
C ARG A 108 -22.29 -11.72 -10.87
N ALA A 109 -21.87 -12.42 -9.83
CA ALA A 109 -22.28 -13.79 -9.58
C ALA A 109 -23.70 -13.84 -8.99
N GLY A 110 -24.25 -15.05 -8.95
CA GLY A 110 -25.43 -15.37 -8.15
C GLY A 110 -25.08 -15.76 -6.72
N ILE A 111 -25.99 -16.51 -6.08
CA ILE A 111 -25.68 -17.21 -4.83
C ILE A 111 -24.54 -18.20 -5.12
N PRO A 112 -23.36 -18.06 -4.46
CA PRO A 112 -22.23 -18.95 -4.71
C PRO A 112 -22.55 -20.41 -4.36
N ALA A 113 -21.97 -21.35 -5.10
CA ALA A 113 -21.94 -22.76 -4.73
C ALA A 113 -21.04 -22.96 -3.50
N VAL A 114 -21.66 -22.89 -2.33
CA VAL A 114 -21.04 -23.16 -1.03
C VAL A 114 -21.46 -24.53 -0.50
N GLY A 115 -20.58 -25.21 0.22
CA GLY A 115 -20.95 -26.46 0.87
C GLY A 115 -21.67 -26.25 2.20
N ARG A 116 -22.52 -27.19 2.60
CA ARG A 116 -23.28 -27.13 3.84
C ARG A 116 -22.33 -27.21 5.04
N HIS A 117 -22.43 -26.25 5.95
CA HIS A 117 -21.54 -26.12 7.11
C HIS A 117 -20.09 -25.78 6.75
N SER A 118 -19.86 -25.16 5.59
CA SER A 118 -18.58 -24.54 5.26
C SER A 118 -18.38 -23.23 6.03
N ALA A 119 -17.20 -22.62 5.93
CA ALA A 119 -16.96 -21.32 6.56
C ALA A 119 -17.82 -20.23 5.92
N HIS A 120 -17.85 -20.18 4.59
CA HIS A 120 -18.66 -19.22 3.85
C HIS A 120 -20.16 -19.44 4.07
N SER A 121 -20.64 -20.68 4.19
CA SER A 121 -22.06 -20.94 4.48
C SER A 121 -22.49 -20.38 5.85
N ARG A 122 -21.60 -20.42 6.86
CA ARG A 122 -21.85 -19.84 8.18
C ARG A 122 -21.79 -18.32 8.17
N GLN A 123 -20.79 -17.76 7.48
CA GLN A 123 -20.60 -16.31 7.39
C GLN A 123 -21.78 -15.63 6.69
N ALA A 124 -22.23 -16.20 5.57
CA ALA A 124 -23.36 -15.70 4.80
C ALA A 124 -24.72 -16.12 5.40
N LYS A 125 -24.75 -16.86 6.52
CA LYS A 125 -25.96 -17.36 7.19
C LYS A 125 -26.93 -18.08 6.24
N LEU A 126 -26.39 -18.87 5.31
CA LEU A 126 -27.18 -19.50 4.26
C LEU A 126 -28.06 -20.62 4.81
N PHE A 127 -29.30 -20.70 4.31
CA PHE A 127 -30.21 -21.79 4.63
C PHE A 127 -29.73 -23.10 4.01
N THR A 128 -30.21 -24.23 4.54
CA THR A 128 -29.87 -25.56 4.00
C THR A 128 -30.26 -25.71 2.53
N SER A 129 -31.34 -25.04 2.09
CA SER A 129 -31.78 -25.03 0.70
C SER A 129 -30.88 -24.24 -0.26
N GLN A 130 -29.98 -23.40 0.27
CA GLN A 130 -29.07 -22.54 -0.50
C GLN A 130 -27.61 -23.05 -0.46
N SER A 131 -27.36 -24.17 0.22
CA SER A 131 -26.03 -24.78 0.33
C SER A 131 -26.00 -26.16 -0.32
N LEU A 132 -24.86 -26.53 -0.90
CA LEU A 132 -24.65 -27.84 -1.50
C LEU A 132 -24.28 -28.89 -0.46
N TYR A 133 -24.84 -30.08 -0.60
CA TYR A 133 -24.55 -31.27 0.18
C TYR A 133 -24.62 -32.50 -0.74
N LEU A 134 -24.33 -33.69 -0.21
CA LEU A 134 -24.41 -34.92 -1.01
C LEU A 134 -25.84 -35.15 -1.49
N GLY A 135 -26.03 -35.23 -2.81
CA GLY A 135 -27.36 -35.38 -3.43
C GLY A 135 -28.11 -34.08 -3.71
N SER A 136 -27.46 -32.91 -3.56
CA SER A 136 -28.04 -31.65 -4.04
C SER A 136 -28.24 -31.64 -5.55
N ASP A 137 -29.32 -30.99 -6.00
CA ASP A 137 -29.57 -30.76 -7.42
C ASP A 137 -28.72 -29.58 -7.93
N ILE A 138 -27.57 -29.92 -8.51
CA ILE A 138 -26.64 -28.95 -9.08
C ILE A 138 -27.26 -28.22 -10.29
N THR A 139 -28.16 -28.87 -11.03
CA THR A 139 -28.84 -28.24 -12.19
C THR A 139 -29.72 -27.11 -11.71
N ALA A 140 -30.50 -27.36 -10.66
CA ALA A 140 -31.36 -26.34 -10.06
C ALA A 140 -30.55 -25.15 -9.54
N ALA A 141 -29.39 -25.39 -8.91
CA ALA A 141 -28.52 -24.33 -8.42
C ALA A 141 -27.97 -23.44 -9.55
N VAL A 142 -27.49 -24.05 -10.65
CA VAL A 142 -27.00 -23.32 -11.83
C VAL A 142 -28.13 -22.55 -12.51
N ASN A 143 -29.28 -23.21 -12.73
CA ASN A 143 -30.45 -22.57 -13.33
C ASN A 143 -30.97 -21.40 -12.49
N ASN A 144 -30.97 -21.53 -11.16
CA ASN A 144 -31.39 -20.46 -10.27
C ASN A 144 -30.50 -19.22 -10.43
N ALA A 145 -29.18 -19.39 -10.50
CA ALA A 145 -28.28 -18.25 -10.67
C ALA A 145 -28.50 -17.52 -12.00
N PHE A 146 -28.54 -18.25 -13.12
CA PHE A 146 -28.67 -17.62 -14.44
C PHE A 146 -30.08 -17.12 -14.76
N SER A 147 -31.13 -17.77 -14.25
CA SER A 147 -32.51 -17.24 -14.37
C SER A 147 -32.71 -15.95 -13.58
N ASN A 148 -31.91 -15.72 -12.54
CA ASN A 148 -31.85 -14.43 -11.82
C ASN A 148 -30.75 -13.50 -12.39
N GLY A 149 -30.30 -13.69 -13.62
CA GLY A 149 -29.46 -12.72 -14.33
C GLY A 149 -28.02 -12.60 -13.80
N SER A 150 -27.44 -13.68 -13.29
CA SER A 150 -26.00 -13.75 -12.99
C SER A 150 -25.17 -13.72 -14.29
N ASP A 151 -24.04 -13.02 -14.30
CA ASP A 151 -23.16 -12.91 -15.47
C ASP A 151 -22.17 -14.08 -15.55
N PHE A 152 -21.75 -14.59 -14.38
CA PHE A 152 -20.87 -15.75 -14.18
C PHE A 152 -21.31 -16.53 -12.93
N TYR A 153 -20.71 -17.70 -12.69
CA TYR A 153 -21.07 -18.54 -11.54
C TYR A 153 -19.90 -18.68 -10.54
N LYS A 154 -20.15 -18.39 -9.26
CA LYS A 154 -19.14 -18.48 -8.20
C LYS A 154 -19.15 -19.86 -7.52
N ILE A 155 -17.99 -20.48 -7.39
CA ILE A 155 -17.78 -21.73 -6.66
C ILE A 155 -16.86 -21.47 -5.46
N VAL A 156 -17.11 -22.10 -4.31
CA VAL A 156 -16.27 -21.95 -3.11
C VAL A 156 -15.59 -23.27 -2.75
N ALA A 157 -14.39 -23.49 -3.29
CA ALA A 157 -13.58 -24.66 -2.96
C ALA A 157 -12.88 -24.42 -1.61
N GLU A 158 -13.40 -25.05 -0.57
CA GLU A 158 -12.89 -24.94 0.80
C GLU A 158 -13.23 -26.18 1.63
N LYS A 159 -12.82 -26.19 2.90
CA LYS A 159 -13.21 -27.24 3.83
C LYS A 159 -14.72 -27.29 4.02
N ASN A 160 -15.30 -28.47 3.82
CA ASN A 160 -16.75 -28.70 3.77
C ASN A 160 -17.45 -27.94 2.63
N GLY A 161 -16.71 -27.48 1.61
CA GLY A 161 -17.26 -26.93 0.36
C GLY A 161 -17.76 -28.03 -0.59
N PRO A 162 -18.15 -27.67 -1.83
CA PRO A 162 -18.51 -28.63 -2.86
C PRO A 162 -17.32 -29.56 -3.16
N THR A 163 -17.57 -30.86 -3.29
CA THR A 163 -16.52 -31.84 -3.64
C THR A 163 -15.99 -31.59 -5.05
N LEU A 164 -14.80 -32.13 -5.39
CA LEU A 164 -14.25 -32.02 -6.74
C LEU A 164 -15.25 -32.48 -7.82
N GLU A 165 -16.00 -33.56 -7.60
CA GLU A 165 -17.00 -34.05 -8.55
C GLU A 165 -18.17 -33.08 -8.70
N GLN A 166 -18.63 -32.47 -7.59
CA GLN A 166 -19.64 -31.40 -7.66
C GLN A 166 -19.10 -30.16 -8.38
N GLN A 167 -17.83 -29.80 -8.16
CA GLN A 167 -17.19 -28.69 -8.87
C GLN A 167 -17.10 -28.95 -10.38
N LYS A 168 -16.73 -30.16 -10.81
CA LYS A 168 -16.73 -30.55 -12.23
C LYS A 168 -18.12 -30.47 -12.84
N GLU A 169 -19.13 -31.00 -12.16
CA GLU A 169 -20.53 -30.97 -12.63
C GLU A 169 -21.06 -29.53 -12.72
N LEU A 170 -20.71 -28.66 -11.77
CA LEU A 170 -21.01 -27.23 -11.82
C LEU A 170 -20.36 -26.58 -13.05
N VAL A 171 -19.06 -26.80 -13.26
CA VAL A 171 -18.31 -26.26 -14.39
C VAL A 171 -18.91 -26.71 -15.72
N GLU A 172 -19.17 -28.02 -15.88
CA GLU A 172 -19.76 -28.58 -17.09
C GLU A 172 -21.11 -27.93 -17.43
N ARG A 173 -22.00 -27.78 -16.43
CA ARG A 173 -23.31 -27.16 -16.65
C ARG A 173 -23.23 -25.67 -16.95
N VAL A 174 -22.32 -24.95 -16.30
CA VAL A 174 -22.10 -23.52 -16.56
C VAL A 174 -21.52 -23.32 -17.96
N HIS A 175 -20.58 -24.16 -18.38
CA HIS A 175 -20.00 -24.15 -19.74
C HIS A 175 -21.01 -24.52 -20.81
N ALA A 176 -21.93 -25.45 -20.53
CA ALA A 176 -23.04 -25.77 -21.44
C ALA A 176 -23.98 -24.58 -21.71
N LEU A 177 -24.02 -23.59 -20.81
CA LEU A 177 -24.73 -22.32 -21.00
C LEU A 177 -23.87 -21.23 -21.65
N GLY A 178 -22.62 -21.53 -22.03
CA GLY A 178 -21.66 -20.56 -22.58
C GLY A 178 -21.13 -19.55 -21.56
N ARG A 179 -21.30 -19.81 -20.25
CA ARG A 179 -20.94 -18.91 -19.15
C ARG A 179 -19.64 -19.35 -18.47
N GLN A 180 -19.06 -18.46 -17.66
CA GLN A 180 -17.80 -18.72 -16.95
C GLN A 180 -18.03 -19.09 -15.48
N THR A 181 -17.15 -19.93 -14.93
CA THR A 181 -17.05 -20.17 -13.49
C THR A 181 -15.87 -19.45 -12.87
N VAL A 182 -16.04 -19.01 -11.63
CA VAL A 182 -15.02 -18.35 -10.84
C VAL A 182 -14.93 -19.03 -9.47
N THR A 183 -13.77 -19.57 -9.12
CA THR A 183 -13.62 -20.44 -7.94
C THR A 183 -12.75 -19.79 -6.87
N HIS A 184 -13.31 -19.59 -5.68
CA HIS A 184 -12.51 -19.29 -4.48
C HIS A 184 -11.67 -20.51 -4.11
N ALA A 185 -10.36 -20.33 -3.94
CA ALA A 185 -9.48 -21.34 -3.37
C ALA A 185 -8.25 -20.69 -2.72
N SER A 186 -8.17 -20.70 -1.39
CA SER A 186 -7.08 -20.04 -0.64
C SER A 186 -6.12 -20.98 0.09
N HIS A 187 -6.26 -22.28 -0.10
CA HIS A 187 -5.41 -23.32 0.45
C HIS A 187 -4.92 -24.23 -0.67
N LEU A 188 -3.69 -24.72 -0.57
CA LEU A 188 -3.08 -25.56 -1.61
C LEU A 188 -3.98 -26.74 -2.02
N GLU A 189 -4.59 -27.44 -1.05
CA GLU A 189 -5.50 -28.56 -1.31
C GLU A 189 -6.69 -28.16 -2.21
N TYR A 190 -7.38 -27.07 -1.87
CA TYR A 190 -8.54 -26.62 -2.63
C TYR A 190 -8.17 -25.90 -3.92
N TYR A 191 -6.96 -25.34 -3.97
CA TYR A 191 -6.39 -24.79 -5.20
C TYR A 191 -6.17 -25.90 -6.24
N LEU A 192 -5.65 -27.06 -5.82
CA LEU A 192 -5.56 -28.24 -6.67
C LEU A 192 -6.94 -28.73 -7.13
N GLN A 193 -7.94 -28.75 -6.24
CA GLN A 193 -9.32 -29.10 -6.63
C GLN A 193 -9.87 -28.12 -7.67
N ALA A 194 -9.66 -26.81 -7.49
CA ALA A 194 -10.08 -25.80 -8.45
C ALA A 194 -9.39 -26.02 -9.81
N ILE A 195 -8.09 -26.26 -9.84
CA ILE A 195 -7.35 -26.65 -11.06
C ILE A 195 -7.98 -27.90 -11.66
N GLU A 196 -8.29 -28.94 -10.90
CA GLU A 196 -8.83 -30.19 -11.46
C GLU A 196 -10.28 -30.07 -11.92
N SER A 197 -11.06 -29.13 -11.37
CA SER A 197 -12.49 -28.97 -11.64
C SER A 197 -12.84 -28.57 -13.08
N GLY A 198 -11.96 -27.86 -13.77
CA GLY A 198 -12.29 -27.27 -15.08
C GLY A 198 -12.52 -25.76 -15.06
N THR A 199 -12.51 -25.12 -13.89
CA THR A 199 -12.96 -23.73 -13.74
C THR A 199 -12.20 -22.73 -14.63
N ASP A 200 -12.88 -21.67 -15.09
CA ASP A 200 -12.24 -20.59 -15.86
C ASP A 200 -11.35 -19.69 -14.99
N SER A 201 -11.63 -19.58 -13.69
CA SER A 201 -10.87 -18.68 -12.82
C SER A 201 -10.63 -19.24 -11.44
N ILE A 202 -9.42 -19.03 -10.92
CA ILE A 202 -9.08 -19.28 -9.52
C ILE A 202 -8.83 -17.96 -8.80
N GLN A 203 -9.54 -17.76 -7.70
CA GLN A 203 -9.54 -16.54 -6.90
C GLN A 203 -8.82 -16.76 -5.59
N HIS A 204 -8.00 -15.77 -5.24
CA HIS A 204 -6.97 -15.78 -4.20
C HIS A 204 -5.77 -16.67 -4.55
N VAL A 205 -4.67 -16.45 -3.84
CA VAL A 205 -3.50 -17.36 -3.81
C VAL A 205 -3.41 -18.02 -2.44
N PHE A 206 -2.64 -19.08 -2.30
CA PHE A 206 -2.42 -19.81 -1.05
C PHE A 206 -1.04 -19.53 -0.47
N ALA A 207 -0.92 -19.56 0.85
CA ALA A 207 0.35 -19.37 1.57
C ALA A 207 0.81 -20.64 2.31
N ASP A 208 -0.03 -21.68 2.38
CA ASP A 208 0.25 -22.94 3.09
C ASP A 208 1.02 -23.97 2.25
N GLY A 209 1.69 -23.48 1.20
CA GLY A 209 2.51 -24.27 0.29
C GLY A 209 3.04 -23.41 -0.85
N GLU A 210 3.73 -24.04 -1.78
CA GLU A 210 4.34 -23.38 -2.93
C GLU A 210 3.80 -23.96 -4.22
N ILE A 211 3.47 -23.11 -5.19
CA ILE A 211 3.07 -23.58 -6.51
C ILE A 211 4.26 -24.25 -7.20
N ASP A 212 4.03 -25.47 -7.68
CA ASP A 212 5.02 -26.29 -8.37
C ASP A 212 4.81 -26.31 -9.90
N ALA A 213 5.77 -26.90 -10.61
CA ALA A 213 5.74 -26.99 -12.07
C ALA A 213 4.58 -27.83 -12.61
N SER A 214 4.11 -28.83 -11.85
CA SER A 214 2.98 -29.69 -12.23
C SER A 214 1.67 -28.90 -12.20
N MET A 215 1.46 -28.13 -11.14
CA MET A 215 0.33 -27.21 -11.01
C MET A 215 0.33 -26.17 -12.13
N ILE A 216 1.47 -25.52 -12.38
CA ILE A 216 1.61 -24.54 -13.48
C ILE A 216 1.28 -25.19 -14.83
N ALA A 217 1.79 -26.40 -15.08
CA ALA A 217 1.50 -27.12 -16.33
C ALA A 217 0.01 -27.44 -16.47
N LYS A 218 -0.66 -27.89 -15.40
CA LYS A 218 -2.12 -28.12 -15.41
C LYS A 218 -2.90 -26.82 -15.67
N ILE A 219 -2.43 -25.69 -15.14
CA ILE A 219 -3.06 -24.40 -15.39
C ILE A 219 -2.94 -24.00 -16.86
N LYS A 220 -1.72 -24.05 -17.39
CA LYS A 220 -1.42 -23.68 -18.77
C LYS A 220 -1.96 -24.64 -19.83
N ALA A 221 -2.27 -25.88 -19.46
CA ALA A 221 -2.90 -26.85 -20.35
C ALA A 221 -4.34 -26.46 -20.73
N ARG A 222 -4.91 -25.43 -20.07
CA ARG A 222 -6.25 -24.92 -20.37
C ARG A 222 -6.17 -23.54 -20.99
N GLU A 223 -6.89 -23.36 -22.08
CA GLU A 223 -6.91 -22.11 -22.84
C GLU A 223 -7.66 -20.98 -22.13
N ASN A 224 -8.59 -21.32 -21.23
CA ASN A 224 -9.55 -20.40 -20.61
C ASN A 224 -9.31 -20.17 -19.11
N MET A 225 -8.20 -20.64 -18.53
CA MET A 225 -7.98 -20.52 -17.09
C MET A 225 -7.06 -19.34 -16.71
N PHE A 226 -7.54 -18.49 -15.80
CA PHE A 226 -6.81 -17.33 -15.28
C PHE A 226 -6.86 -17.27 -13.74
N VAL A 227 -6.03 -16.40 -13.15
CA VAL A 227 -5.91 -16.25 -11.71
C VAL A 227 -6.12 -14.79 -11.30
N THR A 228 -6.88 -14.57 -10.22
CA THR A 228 -7.02 -13.26 -9.56
C THR A 228 -6.47 -13.39 -8.13
N PRO A 229 -5.23 -12.93 -7.87
CA PRO A 229 -4.53 -13.26 -6.63
C PRO A 229 -5.02 -12.60 -5.34
N THR A 230 -5.57 -11.39 -5.42
CA THR A 230 -6.05 -10.59 -4.28
C THR A 230 -4.99 -10.41 -3.19
N MET A 231 -3.77 -10.07 -3.58
CA MET A 231 -2.59 -9.99 -2.71
C MET A 231 -2.79 -8.99 -1.57
N GLU A 232 -3.43 -7.86 -1.84
CA GLU A 232 -3.59 -6.78 -0.87
C GLU A 232 -4.37 -7.23 0.36
N MET A 233 -5.40 -8.07 0.19
CA MET A 233 -6.09 -8.68 1.33
C MET A 233 -5.10 -9.47 2.20
N PHE A 234 -4.22 -10.27 1.62
CA PHE A 234 -3.24 -11.04 2.39
C PHE A 234 -2.27 -10.13 3.11
N ARG A 235 -1.77 -9.08 2.44
CA ARG A 235 -0.87 -8.09 3.05
C ARG A 235 -1.47 -7.50 4.32
N ILE A 236 -2.73 -7.07 4.25
CA ILE A 236 -3.48 -6.52 5.39
C ILE A 236 -3.75 -7.61 6.43
N ALA A 237 -4.14 -8.81 6.02
CA ALA A 237 -4.39 -9.93 6.93
C ALA A 237 -3.15 -10.29 7.76
N TYR A 238 -1.95 -10.30 7.16
CA TYR A 238 -0.68 -10.53 7.87
C TYR A 238 -0.28 -9.36 8.78
N ALA A 239 -0.67 -8.12 8.46
CA ALA A 239 -0.44 -6.96 9.33
C ALA A 239 -1.42 -6.90 10.53
N TYR A 240 -2.61 -7.50 10.41
CA TYR A 240 -3.66 -7.48 11.43
C TYR A 240 -4.15 -8.90 11.77
N PRO A 241 -3.47 -9.66 12.66
CA PRO A 241 -3.76 -11.07 12.89
C PRO A 241 -5.21 -11.40 13.31
N ARG A 242 -5.93 -10.46 13.95
CA ARG A 242 -7.37 -10.60 14.26
C ARG A 242 -8.25 -10.63 13.01
N LEU A 243 -7.90 -9.88 11.96
CA LEU A 243 -8.61 -9.85 10.68
C LEU A 243 -8.52 -11.20 9.98
N ALA A 244 -7.33 -11.80 9.91
CA ALA A 244 -7.14 -13.09 9.25
C ALA A 244 -7.87 -14.25 9.94
N PHE A 245 -7.98 -14.21 11.27
CA PHE A 245 -8.78 -15.17 12.02
C PHE A 245 -10.26 -15.09 11.63
N ILE A 246 -10.80 -13.88 11.49
CA ILE A 246 -12.22 -13.64 11.18
C ILE A 246 -12.55 -13.93 9.71
N LEU A 247 -11.72 -13.46 8.77
CA LEU A 247 -11.99 -13.59 7.34
C LEU A 247 -11.75 -14.99 6.79
N ARG A 248 -10.78 -15.75 7.33
CA ARG A 248 -10.33 -17.01 6.71
C ARG A 248 -10.31 -18.21 7.65
N GLY A 249 -10.77 -18.05 8.91
CA GLY A 249 -10.71 -19.12 9.91
C GLY A 249 -9.28 -19.62 10.20
N TRP A 250 -8.27 -18.80 9.88
CA TRP A 250 -6.88 -19.22 9.79
C TRP A 250 -6.28 -19.35 11.20
N LYS A 251 -6.05 -20.58 11.66
CA LYS A 251 -5.41 -20.87 12.96
C LYS A 251 -3.87 -20.96 12.90
N GLY A 252 -3.23 -20.47 11.83
CA GLY A 252 -1.86 -20.85 11.49
C GLY A 252 -0.96 -19.73 10.99
N PHE A 253 -0.82 -18.63 11.73
CA PHE A 253 0.19 -17.62 11.40
C PHE A 253 1.63 -18.06 11.64
N GLY A 254 1.87 -19.05 12.49
CA GLY A 254 3.23 -19.33 12.97
C GLY A 254 4.24 -19.83 11.93
N LYS A 255 3.85 -20.06 10.66
CA LYS A 255 4.72 -20.64 9.62
C LYS A 255 4.59 -20.00 8.22
N THR A 256 3.71 -19.03 7.99
CA THR A 256 3.48 -18.43 6.66
C THR A 256 3.52 -16.91 6.71
N SER A 257 3.78 -16.27 5.57
CA SER A 257 3.99 -14.83 5.45
C SER A 257 3.42 -14.28 4.15
N PHE A 258 3.30 -12.95 4.06
CA PHE A 258 2.95 -12.28 2.80
C PHE A 258 3.99 -12.55 1.68
N ALA A 259 5.25 -12.77 2.04
CA ALA A 259 6.30 -13.11 1.09
C ALA A 259 6.04 -14.46 0.39
N ASP A 260 5.36 -15.41 1.05
CA ASP A 260 4.97 -16.68 0.43
C ASP A 260 3.89 -16.48 -0.66
N ILE A 261 2.95 -15.57 -0.41
CA ILE A 261 1.97 -15.13 -1.43
C ILE A 261 2.70 -14.49 -2.61
N GLN A 262 3.59 -13.52 -2.35
CA GLN A 262 4.38 -12.85 -3.39
C GLN A 262 5.17 -13.85 -4.24
N LYS A 263 5.82 -14.83 -3.60
CA LYS A 263 6.57 -15.89 -4.26
C LYS A 263 5.69 -16.72 -5.21
N ASN A 264 4.50 -17.12 -4.76
CA ASN A 264 3.58 -17.90 -5.58
C ASN A 264 3.05 -17.08 -6.77
N VAL A 265 2.68 -15.81 -6.56
CA VAL A 265 2.23 -14.93 -7.64
C VAL A 265 3.34 -14.68 -8.66
N HIS A 266 4.57 -14.39 -8.18
CA HIS A 266 5.74 -14.22 -9.04
C HIS A 266 5.97 -15.43 -9.94
N LYS A 267 5.89 -16.65 -9.40
CA LYS A 267 6.03 -17.87 -10.21
C LYS A 267 4.95 -18.01 -11.28
N MET A 268 3.71 -17.69 -10.95
CA MET A 268 2.61 -17.72 -11.92
C MET A 268 2.84 -16.70 -13.03
N PHE A 269 3.24 -15.47 -12.67
CA PHE A 269 3.60 -14.42 -13.61
C PHE A 269 4.74 -14.84 -14.54
N MET A 270 5.86 -15.33 -13.99
CA MET A 270 7.01 -15.80 -14.77
C MET A 270 6.66 -16.99 -15.68
N ALA A 271 5.64 -17.77 -15.32
CA ALA A 271 5.13 -18.86 -16.16
C ALA A 271 4.20 -18.39 -17.29
N GLY A 272 3.82 -17.12 -17.32
CA GLY A 272 2.87 -16.56 -18.28
C GLY A 272 1.42 -16.94 -18.00
N ILE A 273 1.07 -17.25 -16.75
CA ILE A 273 -0.33 -17.43 -16.36
C ILE A 273 -1.01 -16.05 -16.36
N PRO A 274 -2.19 -15.89 -16.96
CA PRO A 274 -2.91 -14.62 -16.94
C PRO A 274 -3.30 -14.25 -15.50
N LEU A 275 -2.78 -13.12 -15.05
CA LEU A 275 -3.08 -12.53 -13.75
C LEU A 275 -3.96 -11.30 -13.93
N LEU A 276 -5.10 -11.28 -13.24
CA LEU A 276 -6.03 -10.16 -13.22
C LEU A 276 -5.99 -9.50 -11.85
N ALA A 277 -5.95 -8.17 -11.81
CA ALA A 277 -6.05 -7.41 -10.58
C ALA A 277 -7.46 -7.57 -9.98
N GLY A 278 -7.53 -7.84 -8.69
CA GLY A 278 -8.77 -7.90 -7.93
C GLY A 278 -8.48 -7.79 -6.44
N THR A 279 -9.41 -7.26 -5.67
CA THR A 279 -9.11 -6.79 -4.30
C THR A 279 -9.61 -7.70 -3.18
N ASP A 280 -10.72 -8.41 -3.42
CA ASP A 280 -11.54 -9.02 -2.37
C ASP A 280 -12.00 -7.98 -1.33
N SER A 281 -12.24 -6.75 -1.80
CA SER A 281 -12.70 -5.65 -0.97
C SER A 281 -14.13 -5.86 -0.47
N ILE A 282 -14.37 -5.43 0.77
CA ILE A 282 -15.65 -5.56 1.51
C ILE A 282 -16.02 -4.23 2.19
N GLY A 283 -15.38 -3.14 1.76
CA GLY A 283 -15.56 -1.80 2.31
C GLY A 283 -15.11 -1.67 3.78
N ASN A 284 -15.85 -0.84 4.52
CA ASN A 284 -15.60 -0.57 5.94
C ASN A 284 -16.26 -1.59 6.90
N ALA A 285 -16.86 -2.66 6.38
CA ALA A 285 -17.65 -3.60 7.17
C ALA A 285 -16.89 -4.21 8.36
N LEU A 286 -15.57 -4.38 8.24
CA LEU A 286 -14.73 -4.94 9.31
C LEU A 286 -14.02 -3.89 10.18
N ARG A 287 -14.08 -2.61 9.82
CA ARG A 287 -13.30 -1.54 10.47
C ARG A 287 -13.54 -1.47 11.98
N PHE A 288 -14.80 -1.61 12.41
CA PHE A 288 -15.18 -1.53 13.83
C PHE A 288 -14.88 -2.81 14.63
N LEU A 289 -14.70 -3.95 13.97
CA LEU A 289 -14.48 -5.25 14.61
C LEU A 289 -13.00 -5.65 14.64
N THR A 290 -12.22 -5.26 13.63
CA THR A 290 -10.86 -5.75 13.42
C THR A 290 -9.80 -4.65 13.41
N GLY A 291 -10.21 -3.37 13.36
CA GLY A 291 -9.30 -2.24 13.19
C GLY A 291 -8.76 -2.07 11.78
N ALA A 292 -9.05 -3.00 10.86
CA ALA A 292 -8.61 -2.98 9.47
C ALA A 292 -9.78 -2.70 8.51
N SER A 293 -9.51 -1.94 7.44
CA SER A 293 -10.48 -1.65 6.38
C SER A 293 -9.95 -2.16 5.03
N LEU A 294 -10.85 -2.69 4.19
CA LEU A 294 -10.59 -3.06 2.79
C LEU A 294 -11.46 -2.17 1.90
N PRO A 295 -11.16 -0.86 1.83
CA PRO A 295 -12.02 0.12 1.18
C PRO A 295 -12.14 -0.11 -0.34
N PHE A 296 -13.34 0.10 -0.88
CA PHE A 296 -13.60 0.07 -2.31
C PHE A 296 -12.89 1.21 -3.03
N GLY A 297 -12.09 0.89 -4.06
CA GLY A 297 -11.31 1.86 -4.83
C GLY A 297 -9.81 1.81 -4.52
N PRO A 298 -9.33 2.37 -3.38
CA PRO A 298 -7.90 2.48 -3.13
C PRO A 298 -7.20 1.12 -2.99
N THR A 299 -7.91 0.08 -2.56
CA THR A 299 -7.35 -1.29 -2.47
C THR A 299 -6.93 -1.82 -3.85
N LEU A 300 -7.61 -1.46 -4.96
CA LEU A 300 -7.19 -1.90 -6.30
C LEU A 300 -5.85 -1.28 -6.69
N HIS A 301 -5.65 0.00 -6.37
CA HIS A 301 -4.36 0.65 -6.62
C HIS A 301 -3.22 0.03 -5.80
N CYS A 302 -3.50 -0.43 -4.58
CA CYS A 302 -2.52 -1.22 -3.81
C CYS A 302 -2.26 -2.59 -4.45
N GLU A 303 -3.27 -3.26 -5.01
CA GLU A 303 -3.08 -4.51 -5.77
C GLU A 303 -2.17 -4.30 -6.99
N LEU A 304 -2.31 -3.17 -7.71
CA LEU A 304 -1.43 -2.82 -8.82
C LEU A 304 0.03 -2.62 -8.38
N GLU A 305 0.25 -2.03 -7.20
CA GLU A 305 1.59 -1.94 -6.60
C GLU A 305 2.14 -3.31 -6.22
N ASN A 306 1.33 -4.17 -5.60
CA ASN A 306 1.72 -5.55 -5.28
C ASN A 306 2.15 -6.32 -6.55
N PHE A 307 1.52 -6.05 -7.69
CA PHE A 307 1.90 -6.65 -8.98
C PHE A 307 3.26 -6.14 -9.48
N VAL A 308 3.56 -4.85 -9.30
CA VAL A 308 4.89 -4.30 -9.60
C VAL A 308 5.95 -4.89 -8.64
N ASP A 309 5.63 -5.04 -7.36
CA ASP A 309 6.54 -5.61 -6.35
C ASP A 309 6.92 -7.07 -6.65
N ILE A 310 6.05 -7.84 -7.31
CA ILE A 310 6.37 -9.20 -7.77
C ILE A 310 7.07 -9.23 -9.14
N GLY A 311 7.40 -8.08 -9.72
CA GLY A 311 8.22 -7.97 -10.92
C GLY A 311 7.47 -7.64 -12.21
N MET A 312 6.19 -7.29 -12.17
CA MET A 312 5.53 -6.69 -13.34
C MET A 312 6.07 -5.28 -13.60
N THR A 313 6.13 -4.89 -14.86
CA THR A 313 6.24 -3.48 -15.24
C THR A 313 4.95 -2.73 -14.89
N PRO A 314 4.99 -1.39 -14.68
CA PRO A 314 3.76 -0.61 -14.48
C PRO A 314 2.75 -0.77 -15.63
N ALA A 315 3.22 -0.92 -16.88
CA ALA A 315 2.35 -1.19 -18.02
C ALA A 315 1.61 -2.53 -17.89
N GLU A 316 2.29 -3.59 -17.46
CA GLU A 316 1.69 -4.90 -17.18
C GLU A 316 0.66 -4.83 -16.05
N ALA A 317 0.98 -4.09 -14.98
CA ALA A 317 0.05 -3.86 -13.88
C ALA A 317 -1.22 -3.15 -14.37
N ILE A 318 -1.11 -2.06 -15.14
CA ILE A 318 -2.28 -1.37 -15.73
C ILE A 318 -3.08 -2.32 -16.62
N ARG A 319 -2.42 -3.11 -17.47
CA ARG A 319 -3.10 -4.11 -18.33
C ARG A 319 -3.88 -5.13 -17.51
N SER A 320 -3.35 -5.56 -16.36
CA SER A 320 -4.01 -6.51 -15.46
C SER A 320 -5.32 -6.00 -14.85
N ALA A 321 -5.57 -4.69 -14.91
CA ALA A 321 -6.81 -4.04 -14.49
C ALA A 321 -7.55 -3.35 -15.65
N THR A 322 -7.20 -3.61 -16.92
CA THR A 322 -7.85 -3.00 -18.10
C THR A 322 -8.10 -4.05 -19.19
N ALA A 323 -7.21 -4.16 -20.18
CA ALA A 323 -7.40 -5.01 -21.34
C ALA A 323 -7.39 -6.51 -21.01
N VAL A 324 -6.60 -6.94 -20.02
CA VAL A 324 -6.52 -8.35 -19.59
C VAL A 324 -7.84 -8.80 -18.98
N PRO A 325 -8.39 -8.16 -17.91
CA PRO A 325 -9.67 -8.58 -17.36
C PRO A 325 -10.81 -8.46 -18.37
N ALA A 326 -10.82 -7.43 -19.23
CA ALA A 326 -11.81 -7.32 -20.30
C ALA A 326 -11.79 -8.55 -21.22
N ALA A 327 -10.62 -8.96 -21.71
CA ALA A 327 -10.49 -10.14 -22.56
C ALA A 327 -10.87 -11.44 -21.83
N TRP A 328 -10.35 -11.66 -20.62
CA TRP A 328 -10.50 -12.92 -19.89
C TRP A 328 -11.90 -13.09 -19.27
N HIS A 329 -12.58 -12.01 -18.90
CA HIS A 329 -13.99 -12.03 -18.50
C HIS A 329 -14.97 -11.86 -19.66
N ARG A 330 -14.48 -11.81 -20.91
CA ARG A 330 -15.29 -11.67 -22.14
C ARG A 330 -16.14 -10.40 -22.18
N VAL A 331 -15.61 -9.31 -21.61
CA VAL A 331 -16.17 -7.96 -21.69
C VAL A 331 -15.59 -7.29 -22.94
N SER A 332 -16.38 -7.22 -24.01
CA SER A 332 -15.87 -6.85 -25.34
C SER A 332 -16.03 -5.37 -25.69
N ASP A 333 -16.81 -4.62 -24.91
CA ASP A 333 -17.16 -3.23 -25.19
C ASP A 333 -16.21 -2.22 -24.51
N ARG A 334 -15.27 -2.65 -23.66
CA ARG A 334 -14.39 -1.76 -22.88
C ARG A 334 -13.04 -2.40 -22.55
N GLY A 335 -12.18 -1.67 -21.86
CA GLY A 335 -10.86 -2.14 -21.40
C GLY A 335 -9.69 -1.70 -22.29
N VAL A 336 -9.98 -1.06 -23.42
CA VAL A 336 -9.01 -0.42 -24.33
C VAL A 336 -9.56 0.93 -24.82
N ILE A 337 -8.69 1.84 -25.24
CA ILE A 337 -9.07 3.13 -25.83
C ILE A 337 -9.05 3.00 -27.35
N LEU A 338 -10.19 2.68 -27.95
CA LEU A 338 -10.36 2.59 -29.40
C LEU A 338 -11.73 3.14 -29.81
N PRO A 339 -11.88 3.71 -31.01
CA PRO A 339 -13.18 4.11 -31.55
C PRO A 339 -14.18 2.96 -31.53
N GLY A 340 -15.42 3.25 -31.15
CA GLY A 340 -16.50 2.29 -30.98
C GLY A 340 -16.52 1.55 -29.63
N MET A 341 -15.48 1.68 -28.81
CA MET A 341 -15.49 1.17 -27.43
C MET A 341 -16.31 2.09 -26.53
N ARG A 342 -16.93 1.52 -25.49
CA ARG A 342 -17.56 2.25 -24.40
C ARG A 342 -16.54 3.19 -23.75
N ALA A 343 -16.95 4.43 -23.55
CA ALA A 343 -16.12 5.49 -22.97
C ALA A 343 -16.00 5.33 -21.45
N ASP A 344 -15.24 4.30 -21.05
CA ASP A 344 -14.70 4.12 -19.71
C ASP A 344 -13.25 4.58 -19.70
N LEU A 345 -13.01 5.75 -19.15
CA LEU A 345 -11.74 6.46 -19.29
C LEU A 345 -11.32 7.09 -17.97
N VAL A 346 -10.02 7.06 -17.69
CA VAL A 346 -9.41 7.77 -16.56
C VAL A 346 -8.32 8.68 -17.10
N LEU A 347 -8.46 9.97 -16.83
CA LEU A 347 -7.44 10.97 -17.12
C LEU A 347 -6.62 11.21 -15.86
N LEU A 348 -5.30 11.07 -15.97
CA LEU A 348 -4.35 11.20 -14.87
C LEU A 348 -3.51 12.47 -15.04
N ASN A 349 -3.17 13.13 -13.94
CA ASN A 349 -2.23 14.26 -13.96
C ASN A 349 -0.76 13.80 -14.03
N SER A 350 -0.47 12.57 -13.61
CA SER A 350 0.89 12.02 -13.55
C SER A 350 1.04 10.74 -14.37
N ASN A 351 2.24 10.46 -14.88
CA ASN A 351 2.51 9.30 -15.72
C ASN A 351 2.57 7.99 -14.91
N PRO A 352 1.62 7.05 -15.04
CA PRO A 352 1.62 5.78 -14.32
C PRO A 352 2.71 4.80 -14.76
N LEU A 353 3.39 5.04 -15.89
CA LEU A 353 4.51 4.20 -16.33
C LEU A 353 5.84 4.52 -15.65
N LEU A 354 5.97 5.72 -15.07
CA LEU A 354 7.12 6.09 -14.25
C LEU A 354 7.01 5.51 -12.83
N ASN A 355 5.80 5.51 -12.29
CA ASN A 355 5.46 4.90 -11.02
C ASN A 355 3.98 4.52 -11.05
N ILE A 356 3.67 3.24 -10.81
CA ILE A 356 2.29 2.74 -10.85
C ILE A 356 1.37 3.46 -9.85
N SER A 357 1.91 3.97 -8.75
CA SER A 357 1.13 4.72 -7.75
C SER A 357 0.53 6.02 -8.32
N ASN A 358 1.08 6.56 -9.41
CA ASN A 358 0.53 7.72 -10.12
C ASN A 358 -0.84 7.41 -10.77
N ALA A 359 -1.26 6.14 -10.89
CA ALA A 359 -2.61 5.79 -11.28
C ALA A 359 -3.69 6.34 -10.32
N ARG A 360 -3.30 6.74 -9.09
CA ARG A 360 -4.17 7.44 -8.13
C ARG A 360 -4.31 8.94 -8.37
N ASP A 361 -3.41 9.54 -9.15
CA ASP A 361 -3.42 10.98 -9.42
C ASP A 361 -4.43 11.31 -10.53
N ILE A 362 -5.70 11.12 -10.20
CA ILE A 362 -6.83 11.17 -11.11
C ILE A 362 -7.29 12.61 -11.28
N ALA A 363 -7.30 13.06 -12.53
CA ALA A 363 -7.87 14.34 -12.93
C ALA A 363 -9.38 14.23 -13.17
N ARG A 364 -9.81 13.23 -13.95
CA ARG A 364 -11.20 13.02 -14.38
C ARG A 364 -11.47 11.55 -14.66
N VAL A 365 -12.72 11.14 -14.52
CA VAL A 365 -13.21 9.78 -14.81
C VAL A 365 -14.47 9.88 -15.66
N TRP A 366 -14.58 9.07 -16.70
CA TRP A 366 -15.81 8.87 -17.47
C TRP A 366 -16.23 7.42 -17.37
N ILE A 367 -17.53 7.20 -17.19
CA ILE A 367 -18.16 5.87 -17.14
C ILE A 367 -19.34 5.87 -18.09
N ALA A 368 -19.28 5.05 -19.14
CA ALA A 368 -20.23 5.11 -20.27
C ALA A 368 -20.44 6.53 -20.82
N GLY A 369 -19.35 7.30 -20.93
CA GLY A 369 -19.35 8.68 -21.42
C GLY A 369 -19.91 9.73 -20.45
N VAL A 370 -20.37 9.34 -19.27
CA VAL A 370 -20.78 10.27 -18.21
C VAL A 370 -19.57 10.61 -17.34
N GLU A 371 -19.25 11.90 -17.21
CA GLU A 371 -18.19 12.35 -16.31
C GLU A 371 -18.59 12.17 -14.84
N TYR A 372 -17.69 11.60 -14.05
CA TYR A 372 -17.83 11.49 -12.60
C TYR A 372 -17.11 12.66 -11.92
N LEU A 373 -17.87 13.52 -11.23
CA LEU A 373 -17.37 14.81 -10.74
C LEU A 373 -16.62 14.73 -9.42
N ASP A 374 -16.86 13.70 -8.60
CA ASP A 374 -16.34 13.58 -7.24
C ASP A 374 -15.10 12.68 -7.18
N VAL A 375 -14.13 12.91 -8.06
CA VAL A 375 -12.87 12.12 -8.09
C VAL A 375 -12.12 12.25 -6.76
N ALA A 376 -11.55 11.12 -6.30
CA ALA A 376 -10.83 11.09 -5.05
C ALA A 376 -9.50 11.84 -5.19
N ASP A 377 -9.17 12.63 -4.17
CA ASP A 377 -7.85 13.23 -4.06
C ASP A 377 -6.82 12.13 -3.75
N GLY A 378 -6.10 11.69 -4.79
CA GLY A 378 -5.11 10.62 -4.73
C GLY A 378 -4.04 10.81 -3.67
N ALA A 379 -3.76 12.05 -3.24
CA ALA A 379 -2.81 12.37 -2.18
C ALA A 379 -3.33 12.01 -0.77
N LYS A 380 -4.65 11.85 -0.58
CA LYS A 380 -5.26 11.56 0.74
C LYS A 380 -5.22 10.08 1.13
N PHE A 381 -5.06 9.17 0.16
CA PHE A 381 -4.89 7.74 0.41
C PHE A 381 -3.47 7.33 0.02
N SER A 382 -2.51 7.77 0.82
CA SER A 382 -1.13 7.29 0.73
C SER A 382 -1.06 5.81 1.07
N TYR A 383 -0.20 5.07 0.37
CA TYR A 383 0.26 3.72 0.72
C TYR A 383 0.68 3.61 2.20
N SER A 384 1.04 4.75 2.82
CA SER A 384 1.37 4.90 4.25
C SER A 384 0.20 4.77 5.22
N GLN A 385 -1.07 4.76 4.77
CA GLN A 385 -2.23 4.60 5.65
C GLN A 385 -2.60 3.12 5.88
N VAL A 386 -2.06 2.20 5.07
CA VAL A 386 -2.31 0.74 5.17
C VAL A 386 -1.01 -0.09 5.10
N SER A 387 0.14 0.52 4.77
CA SER A 387 1.46 -0.10 4.84
C SER A 387 2.44 0.84 5.55
N PHE A 388 3.36 0.28 6.34
CA PHE A 388 4.51 1.02 6.89
C PHE A 388 5.70 1.05 5.89
N ILE A 389 5.47 0.80 4.60
CA ILE A 389 6.52 1.00 3.59
C ILE A 389 6.47 2.48 3.21
N ALA A 390 7.43 3.25 3.73
CA ALA A 390 7.56 4.66 3.39
C ALA A 390 7.80 4.81 1.89
N LEU A 391 6.79 5.25 1.14
CA LEU A 391 7.02 5.87 -0.16
C LEU A 391 7.76 7.19 0.11
N SER A 392 9.00 7.30 -0.37
CA SER A 392 9.75 8.54 -0.29
C SER A 392 9.39 9.44 -1.46
N SER A 393 8.89 10.65 -1.18
CA SER A 393 8.60 11.67 -2.17
C SER A 393 9.27 12.99 -1.80
N LEU A 394 9.57 13.82 -2.80
CA LEU A 394 10.09 15.17 -2.60
C LEU A 394 8.98 16.17 -2.88
N ALA A 395 8.58 16.94 -1.87
CA ALA A 395 7.66 18.06 -2.02
C ALA A 395 8.44 19.36 -2.14
N PHE A 396 8.06 20.20 -3.10
CA PHE A 396 8.69 21.49 -3.38
C PHE A 396 7.79 22.62 -2.93
N GLY A 397 8.35 23.64 -2.31
CA GLY A 397 7.55 24.79 -1.88
C GLY A 397 8.39 25.95 -1.38
N LEU A 398 7.69 26.97 -0.92
CA LEU A 398 8.27 28.12 -0.22
C LEU A 398 7.83 28.04 1.25
N MET A 399 8.74 28.31 2.17
CA MET A 399 8.46 28.35 3.61
C MET A 399 8.93 29.66 4.22
N GLY A 400 8.22 30.14 5.24
CA GLY A 400 8.58 31.35 5.95
C GLY A 400 7.92 32.62 5.42
N SER A 401 8.34 33.75 5.99
CA SER A 401 7.78 35.08 5.74
C SER A 401 8.36 35.78 4.49
N GLY A 402 7.65 36.79 3.97
CA GLY A 402 8.09 37.56 2.81
C GLY A 402 7.97 36.80 1.49
N ALA A 403 9.04 36.77 0.69
CA ALA A 403 9.09 36.02 -0.58
C ALA A 403 9.17 34.49 -0.38
N GLY A 404 9.38 34.03 0.86
CA GLY A 404 9.55 32.63 1.22
C GLY A 404 10.92 32.07 0.83
N VAL A 405 11.40 31.10 1.59
CA VAL A 405 12.62 30.34 1.32
C VAL A 405 12.26 29.10 0.51
N PRO A 406 12.90 28.83 -0.64
CA PRO A 406 12.72 27.58 -1.37
C PRO A 406 13.11 26.38 -0.53
N VAL A 407 12.19 25.44 -0.34
CA VAL A 407 12.36 24.24 0.47
C VAL A 407 11.99 23.01 -0.36
N ILE A 408 12.80 21.97 -0.20
CA ILE A 408 12.47 20.60 -0.60
C ILE A 408 12.23 19.81 0.68
N ALA A 409 11.02 19.27 0.85
CA ALA A 409 10.66 18.40 1.97
C ALA A 409 10.64 16.94 1.51
N MET A 410 11.41 16.09 2.17
CA MET A 410 11.39 14.64 1.96
C MET A 410 10.28 14.02 2.81
N LEU A 411 9.19 13.62 2.16
CA LEU A 411 8.06 12.96 2.79
C LEU A 411 8.32 11.45 2.77
N GLY A 412 8.69 10.91 3.93
CA GLY A 412 9.11 9.51 4.07
C GLY A 412 10.60 9.34 3.83
N ARG A 413 11.32 8.86 4.86
CA ARG A 413 12.73 8.48 4.77
C ARG A 413 12.85 6.97 4.59
N PHE A 414 13.79 6.55 3.77
CA PHE A 414 14.21 5.15 3.71
C PHE A 414 15.16 4.85 4.86
N HIS A 415 15.01 3.68 5.47
CA HIS A 415 15.90 3.26 6.54
C HIS A 415 16.59 1.92 6.22
N PRO A 416 17.87 1.76 6.61
CA PRO A 416 18.56 0.48 6.44
C PRO A 416 17.87 -0.69 7.17
N TYR A 417 17.27 -0.42 8.34
CA TYR A 417 16.56 -1.44 9.13
C TYR A 417 15.24 -1.91 8.49
N GLU A 418 14.74 -1.21 7.47
CA GLU A 418 13.60 -1.63 6.63
C GLU A 418 14.05 -2.54 5.47
N GLY A 419 15.36 -2.84 5.37
CA GLY A 419 15.94 -3.66 4.30
C GLY A 419 16.47 -2.84 3.10
N HIS A 420 16.39 -1.51 3.16
CA HIS A 420 16.93 -0.65 2.10
C HIS A 420 18.46 -0.66 2.09
N ARG A 421 19.05 -0.71 0.90
CA ARG A 421 20.50 -0.53 0.73
C ARG A 421 20.88 0.90 1.12
N LEU A 422 22.06 1.08 1.73
CA LEU A 422 22.57 2.42 2.10
C LEU A 422 22.63 3.38 0.91
N SER A 423 22.90 2.87 -0.30
CA SER A 423 22.86 3.65 -1.55
C SER A 423 21.48 4.24 -1.82
N SER A 424 20.40 3.51 -1.50
CA SER A 424 19.02 3.96 -1.66
C SER A 424 18.64 4.98 -0.58
N VAL A 425 19.11 4.76 0.65
CA VAL A 425 18.89 5.67 1.79
C VAL A 425 19.46 7.06 1.51
N VAL A 426 20.66 7.14 0.95
CA VAL A 426 21.33 8.42 0.69
C VAL A 426 20.95 9.06 -0.64
N TYR A 427 20.27 8.34 -1.54
CA TYR A 427 19.99 8.82 -2.89
C TYR A 427 19.19 10.14 -2.91
N PRO A 428 18.09 10.30 -2.14
CA PRO A 428 17.33 11.55 -2.14
C PRO A 428 18.16 12.75 -1.66
N VAL A 429 19.06 12.55 -0.69
CA VAL A 429 19.96 13.60 -0.20
C VAL A 429 20.88 14.10 -1.31
N ARG A 430 21.42 13.20 -2.13
CA ARG A 430 22.26 13.57 -3.28
C ARG A 430 21.47 14.30 -4.35
N VAL A 431 20.23 13.87 -4.63
CA VAL A 431 19.35 14.58 -5.56
C VAL A 431 19.11 16.01 -5.07
N MET A 432 18.74 16.20 -3.80
CA MET A 432 18.56 17.54 -3.21
C MET A 432 19.81 18.41 -3.34
N ALA A 433 20.99 17.85 -3.07
CA ALA A 433 22.25 18.58 -3.26
C ALA A 433 22.46 19.02 -4.72
N LYS A 434 22.19 18.14 -5.70
CA LYS A 434 22.28 18.48 -7.13
C LYS A 434 21.25 19.51 -7.58
N MET A 435 20.15 19.66 -6.86
CA MET A 435 19.16 20.71 -7.07
C MET A 435 19.55 22.06 -6.44
N GLY A 436 20.71 22.13 -5.77
CA GLY A 436 21.24 23.37 -5.20
C GLY A 436 20.89 23.60 -3.73
N VAL A 437 20.37 22.60 -3.02
CA VAL A 437 20.17 22.70 -1.57
C VAL A 437 21.53 22.88 -0.87
N LYS A 438 21.64 23.91 -0.04
CA LYS A 438 22.85 24.24 0.74
C LYS A 438 22.78 23.78 2.19
N ASP A 439 21.59 23.82 2.78
CA ASP A 439 21.33 23.50 4.18
C ASP A 439 20.28 22.39 4.27
N ILE A 440 20.57 21.33 5.01
CA ILE A 440 19.63 20.21 5.25
C ILE A 440 19.30 20.11 6.73
N ILE A 441 18.01 19.96 7.03
CA ILE A 441 17.49 19.72 8.37
C ILE A 441 16.95 18.29 8.42
N ILE A 442 17.48 17.46 9.31
CA ILE A 442 17.06 16.07 9.48
C ILE A 442 16.44 15.91 10.86
N THR A 443 15.21 15.41 10.90
CA THR A 443 14.52 15.09 12.16
C THR A 443 14.46 13.59 12.39
N ASN A 444 14.55 13.15 13.64
CA ASN A 444 14.34 11.76 14.03
C ASN A 444 13.66 11.65 15.41
N ALA A 445 13.21 10.45 15.71
CA ALA A 445 12.86 10.02 17.07
C ALA A 445 14.04 9.23 17.65
N ALA A 446 14.31 9.42 18.95
CA ALA A 446 15.42 8.81 19.64
C ALA A 446 15.08 8.43 21.09
N GLY A 447 15.73 7.38 21.60
CA GLY A 447 15.72 7.05 23.02
C GLY A 447 16.72 7.91 23.80
N ALA A 448 16.34 8.38 24.99
CA ALA A 448 17.24 9.09 25.89
C ALA A 448 18.19 8.11 26.60
N LEU A 449 19.48 8.29 26.36
CA LEU A 449 20.55 7.69 27.15
C LEU A 449 20.88 8.57 28.35
N ASN A 450 20.87 9.89 28.21
CA ASN A 450 21.09 10.80 29.32
C ASN A 450 19.82 10.89 30.20
N PRO A 451 19.86 10.51 31.49
CA PRO A 451 18.68 10.49 32.37
C PRO A 451 18.14 11.89 32.70
N GLU A 452 18.90 12.96 32.44
CA GLU A 452 18.44 14.34 32.60
C GLU A 452 17.53 14.80 31.44
N LEU A 453 17.51 14.05 30.33
CA LEU A 453 16.65 14.34 29.19
C LEU A 453 15.27 13.71 29.37
N ALA A 454 14.28 14.57 29.64
CA ALA A 454 12.90 14.15 29.74
C ALA A 454 12.33 13.73 28.38
N VAL A 455 11.35 12.83 28.43
CA VAL A 455 10.56 12.45 27.26
C VAL A 455 9.85 13.69 26.69
N GLY A 456 10.01 13.93 25.39
CA GLY A 456 9.52 15.10 24.67
C GLY A 456 10.53 16.25 24.53
N THR A 457 11.73 16.16 25.11
CA THR A 457 12.82 17.11 24.86
C THR A 457 13.33 16.96 23.42
N ILE A 458 13.62 18.09 22.76
CA ILE A 458 14.25 18.14 21.45
C ILE A 458 15.75 18.35 21.62
N VAL A 459 16.55 17.38 21.17
CA VAL A 459 18.00 17.44 21.22
C VAL A 459 18.54 17.96 19.90
N VAL A 460 19.23 19.09 19.96
CA VAL A 460 20.01 19.67 18.86
C VAL A 460 21.34 18.92 18.81
N VAL A 461 21.51 18.05 17.83
CA VAL A 461 22.68 17.16 17.76
C VAL A 461 23.91 17.95 17.37
N HIS A 462 24.97 17.85 18.18
CA HIS A 462 26.27 18.49 17.90
C HIS A 462 27.37 17.51 17.51
N ASP A 463 27.20 16.22 17.79
CA ASP A 463 28.14 15.15 17.43
C ASP A 463 27.42 13.79 17.33
N HIS A 464 28.08 12.77 16.78
CA HIS A 464 27.56 11.41 16.76
C HIS A 464 28.58 10.29 17.03
N ILE A 465 28.09 9.18 17.57
CA ILE A 465 28.80 7.90 17.63
C ILE A 465 28.12 6.94 16.66
N ALA A 466 28.81 6.50 15.61
CA ALA A 466 28.23 5.66 14.56
C ALA A 466 28.75 4.23 14.61
N LEU A 467 28.18 3.38 15.48
CA LEU A 467 28.64 1.98 15.61
C LEU A 467 28.61 1.20 14.28
N PRO A 468 27.55 1.30 13.44
CA PRO A 468 27.54 0.62 12.14
C PRO A 468 28.68 1.07 11.20
N ASN A 469 29.12 2.34 11.28
CA ASN A 469 30.27 2.79 10.48
C ASN A 469 31.58 2.13 10.93
N LEU A 470 31.74 1.88 12.23
CA LEU A 470 32.92 1.22 12.78
C LEU A 470 33.01 -0.26 12.37
N THR A 471 31.91 -0.86 11.90
CA THR A 471 31.83 -2.27 11.49
C THR A 471 31.59 -2.46 9.98
N GLY A 472 31.59 -1.37 9.19
CA GLY A 472 31.56 -1.43 7.72
C GLY A 472 30.22 -1.08 7.06
N MET A 473 29.17 -0.74 7.81
CA MET A 473 27.91 -0.23 7.26
C MET A 473 27.98 1.29 6.99
N ASN A 474 28.99 1.72 6.24
CA ASN A 474 29.18 3.13 5.87
C ASN A 474 28.69 3.36 4.43
N PRO A 475 27.81 4.34 4.15
CA PRO A 475 27.29 4.61 2.80
C PRO A 475 28.36 5.04 1.79
N LEU A 476 29.54 5.46 2.27
CA LEU A 476 30.70 5.86 1.46
C LEU A 476 31.72 4.72 1.30
N LEU A 477 31.43 3.54 1.86
CA LEU A 477 32.29 2.36 1.71
C LEU A 477 32.25 1.83 0.27
N GLY A 478 33.42 1.50 -0.27
CA GLY A 478 33.58 0.99 -1.64
C GLY A 478 34.31 1.96 -2.56
N PRO A 479 34.39 1.67 -3.87
CA PRO A 479 35.05 2.54 -4.85
C PRO A 479 34.42 3.94 -4.89
N GLN A 480 35.23 4.96 -5.14
CA GLN A 480 34.72 6.30 -5.33
C GLN A 480 33.89 6.36 -6.63
N THR A 481 32.63 6.79 -6.51
CA THR A 481 31.69 6.86 -7.63
C THR A 481 31.72 8.22 -8.34
N ASN A 482 32.18 9.27 -7.66
CA ASN A 482 32.37 10.60 -8.22
C ASN A 482 33.70 11.21 -7.75
N LEU A 483 34.61 11.45 -8.70
CA LEU A 483 35.94 12.02 -8.45
C LEU A 483 35.90 13.49 -8.00
N SER A 484 34.77 14.20 -8.18
CA SER A 484 34.61 15.58 -7.70
C SER A 484 34.30 15.67 -6.20
N LEU A 485 33.98 14.55 -5.55
CA LEU A 485 33.65 14.51 -4.12
C LEU A 485 34.89 14.16 -3.28
N PRO A 486 34.96 14.57 -2.00
CA PRO A 486 36.08 14.22 -1.14
C PRO A 486 36.09 12.72 -0.85
N ARG A 487 37.23 12.05 -1.08
CA ARG A 487 37.36 10.62 -0.76
C ARG A 487 37.37 10.35 0.75
N PHE A 488 38.05 11.20 1.50
CA PHE A 488 38.16 11.13 2.95
C PHE A 488 37.44 12.33 3.56
N LEU A 489 36.21 12.10 3.99
CA LEU A 489 35.31 13.13 4.48
C LEU A 489 35.63 13.49 5.94
N PRO A 490 36.05 14.72 6.27
CA PRO A 490 36.18 15.15 7.65
C PRO A 490 34.79 15.33 8.29
N LEU A 491 34.61 14.82 9.52
CA LEU A 491 33.34 14.87 10.25
C LEU A 491 33.42 15.66 11.57
N SER A 492 34.58 16.23 11.90
CA SER A 492 34.76 17.07 13.11
C SER A 492 33.85 18.30 13.14
N ASP A 493 33.30 18.69 11.99
CA ASP A 493 32.36 19.79 11.81
C ASP A 493 31.06 19.34 11.12
N ALA A 494 30.70 18.06 11.24
CA ALA A 494 29.54 17.48 10.53
C ALA A 494 28.22 18.21 10.82
N TYR A 495 28.08 18.84 11.99
CA TYR A 495 26.88 19.56 12.42
C TYR A 495 27.12 21.07 12.45
N SER A 496 26.41 21.81 11.59
CA SER A 496 26.63 23.23 11.38
C SER A 496 26.36 24.04 12.65
N ARG A 497 27.41 24.68 13.19
CA ARG A 497 27.31 25.58 14.35
C ARG A 497 26.35 26.73 14.09
N LEU A 498 26.31 27.25 12.85
CA LEU A 498 25.40 28.33 12.46
C LEU A 498 23.94 27.88 12.61
N LEU A 499 23.56 26.75 11.97
CA LEU A 499 22.20 26.24 12.01
C LEU A 499 21.76 25.88 13.43
N ARG A 500 22.63 25.27 14.23
CA ARG A 500 22.34 24.98 15.64
C ARG A 500 22.04 26.25 16.46
N LYS A 501 22.81 27.32 16.24
CA LYS A 501 22.55 28.62 16.90
C LYS A 501 21.18 29.19 16.49
N LEU A 502 20.76 29.01 15.23
CA LEU A 502 19.44 29.43 14.76
C LEU A 502 18.30 28.68 15.48
N VAL A 503 18.49 27.41 15.83
CA VAL A 503 17.49 26.66 16.62
C VAL A 503 17.26 27.30 17.98
N PHE A 504 18.33 27.64 18.70
CA PHE A 504 18.20 28.30 20.00
C PHE A 504 17.62 29.71 19.88
N ARG A 505 17.93 30.41 18.78
CA ARG A 505 17.30 31.71 18.50
C ARG A 505 15.82 31.57 18.20
N ALA A 506 15.43 30.59 17.38
CA ALA A 506 14.04 30.27 17.08
C ALA A 506 13.28 29.92 18.36
N ALA A 507 13.86 29.08 19.22
CA ALA A 507 13.26 28.71 20.50
C ALA A 507 13.05 29.92 21.43
N HIS A 508 14.04 30.82 21.50
CA HIS A 508 13.91 32.08 22.24
C HIS A 508 12.77 32.94 21.67
N ASP A 509 12.72 33.15 20.35
CA ASP A 509 11.73 34.02 19.71
C ASP A 509 10.30 33.42 19.80
N LEU A 510 10.17 32.09 19.88
CA LEU A 510 8.92 31.37 20.10
C LEU A 510 8.55 31.21 21.59
N SER A 511 9.35 31.76 22.51
CA SER A 511 9.16 31.60 23.96
C SER A 511 9.07 30.14 24.44
N ILE A 512 9.80 29.24 23.78
CA ILE A 512 9.87 27.83 24.15
C ILE A 512 10.66 27.70 25.45
N LYS A 513 10.17 26.87 26.38
CA LYS A 513 10.83 26.64 27.68
C LYS A 513 12.23 26.07 27.48
N ARG A 514 13.16 26.51 28.32
CA ARG A 514 14.58 26.14 28.24
C ARG A 514 14.83 24.63 28.40
N ASP A 515 14.01 23.93 29.16
CA ASP A 515 14.06 22.47 29.39
C ASP A 515 13.50 21.64 28.23
N ALA A 516 12.77 22.26 27.31
CA ALA A 516 12.23 21.59 26.13
C ALA A 516 13.28 21.39 25.03
N LEU A 517 14.43 22.07 25.11
CA LEU A 517 15.54 21.91 24.18
C LEU A 517 16.85 21.60 24.92
N ALA A 518 17.65 20.71 24.35
CA ALA A 518 18.99 20.39 24.81
C ALA A 518 19.97 20.31 23.62
N GLU A 519 21.27 20.33 23.92
CA GLU A 519 22.32 19.91 22.99
C GLU A 519 22.84 18.55 23.44
N GLY A 520 23.14 17.64 22.50
CA GLY A 520 23.72 16.34 22.86
C GLY A 520 24.32 15.55 21.70
N THR A 521 24.98 14.44 22.06
CA THR A 521 25.62 13.50 21.15
C THR A 521 24.67 12.36 20.78
N TYR A 522 24.52 12.06 19.48
CA TYR A 522 23.64 11.02 18.97
C TYR A 522 24.39 9.71 18.70
N ALA A 523 23.97 8.60 19.31
CA ALA A 523 24.42 7.27 18.96
C ALA A 523 23.56 6.68 17.84
N TRP A 524 24.19 6.30 16.73
CA TRP A 524 23.55 5.51 15.69
C TRP A 524 23.84 4.02 15.90
N VAL A 525 22.75 3.23 15.99
CA VAL A 525 22.76 1.76 16.01
C VAL A 525 22.03 1.22 14.78
N SER A 526 22.18 -0.06 14.44
CA SER A 526 21.65 -0.60 13.17
C SER A 526 20.12 -0.76 13.15
N GLY A 527 19.49 -1.06 14.29
CA GLY A 527 18.08 -1.49 14.34
C GLY A 527 17.81 -2.84 13.65
N PRO A 528 16.54 -3.32 13.60
CA PRO A 528 15.33 -2.77 14.19
C PRO A 528 15.09 -3.25 15.64
N THR A 529 16.14 -3.33 16.45
CA THR A 529 16.05 -3.68 17.88
C THR A 529 16.33 -2.46 18.74
N TYR A 530 15.52 -2.26 19.78
CA TYR A 530 15.91 -1.36 20.88
C TYR A 530 17.12 -1.92 21.62
N GLU A 531 17.85 -1.03 22.29
CA GLU A 531 19.09 -1.35 22.96
C GLU A 531 18.82 -2.26 24.17
N THR A 532 19.64 -3.29 24.33
CA THR A 532 19.74 -3.99 25.61
C THR A 532 20.27 -3.02 26.68
N PRO A 533 20.01 -3.28 27.98
CA PRO A 533 20.56 -2.42 29.02
C PRO A 533 22.09 -2.35 29.04
N ALA A 534 22.76 -3.41 28.56
CA ALA A 534 24.22 -3.42 28.42
C ALA A 534 24.71 -2.48 27.31
N GLU A 535 24.05 -2.51 26.15
CA GLU A 535 24.32 -1.56 25.06
C GLU A 535 24.00 -0.12 25.49
N GLY A 536 22.88 0.09 26.18
CA GLY A 536 22.53 1.41 26.73
C GLY A 536 23.59 1.95 27.70
N ARG A 537 24.09 1.13 28.64
CA ARG A 537 25.20 1.53 29.52
C ARG A 537 26.48 1.83 28.76
N PHE A 538 26.81 0.99 27.78
CA PHE A 538 27.99 1.18 26.94
C PHE A 538 27.92 2.51 26.18
N LEU A 539 26.81 2.78 25.49
CA LEU A 539 26.62 4.01 24.72
C LEU A 539 26.62 5.26 25.62
N ARG A 540 25.94 5.20 26.77
CA ARG A 540 25.96 6.28 27.78
C ARG A 540 27.39 6.54 28.27
N ALA A 541 28.14 5.49 28.60
CA ALA A 541 29.53 5.61 29.06
C ALA A 541 30.47 6.12 27.95
N ALA A 542 30.15 5.84 26.68
CA ALA A 542 30.87 6.37 25.53
C ALA A 542 30.56 7.86 25.26
N GLY A 543 29.62 8.47 25.99
CA GLY A 543 29.28 9.88 25.91
C GLY A 543 28.09 10.22 25.02
N ALA A 544 27.26 9.24 24.64
CA ALA A 544 26.02 9.52 23.90
C ALA A 544 24.88 9.94 24.84
N ASP A 545 24.12 10.97 24.41
CA ASP A 545 22.95 11.49 25.12
C ASP A 545 21.64 10.88 24.63
N VAL A 546 21.57 10.59 23.33
CA VAL A 546 20.40 9.98 22.68
C VAL A 546 20.84 8.90 21.70
N VAL A 547 19.98 7.91 21.45
CA VAL A 547 20.26 6.80 20.53
C VAL A 547 19.11 6.61 19.54
N GLY A 548 19.44 6.28 18.29
CA GLY A 548 18.45 5.93 17.28
C GLY A 548 19.04 5.09 16.14
N MET A 549 18.15 4.62 15.26
CA MET A 549 18.49 3.62 14.24
C MET A 549 18.74 4.21 12.84
N SER A 550 18.73 5.55 12.72
CA SER A 550 18.80 6.26 11.43
C SER A 550 19.71 7.49 11.48
N THR A 551 19.66 8.31 10.42
CA THR A 551 20.16 9.71 10.36
C THR A 551 21.62 9.86 9.94
N VAL A 552 22.54 9.07 10.49
CA VAL A 552 23.96 9.22 10.15
C VAL A 552 24.24 8.97 8.66
N PRO A 553 23.64 7.99 7.95
CA PRO A 553 23.86 7.83 6.52
C PRO A 553 23.56 9.10 5.71
N GLU A 554 22.45 9.77 6.01
CA GLU A 554 22.04 11.01 5.37
C GLU A 554 22.97 12.19 5.73
N VAL A 555 23.43 12.26 6.99
CA VAL A 555 24.45 13.24 7.42
C VAL A 555 25.73 13.09 6.59
N LEU A 556 26.21 11.85 6.42
CA LEU A 556 27.43 11.59 5.65
C LEU A 556 27.29 11.99 4.18
N ALA A 557 26.17 11.62 3.55
CA ALA A 557 25.92 11.98 2.16
C ALA A 557 25.79 13.50 1.98
N ALA A 558 25.11 14.18 2.91
CA ALA A 558 24.97 15.63 2.87
C ALA A 558 26.31 16.34 2.99
N ARG A 559 27.16 15.89 3.93
CA ARG A 559 28.51 16.44 4.12
C ARG A 559 29.43 16.14 2.95
N GLU A 560 29.35 14.95 2.36
CA GLU A 560 30.13 14.61 1.16
C GLU A 560 29.78 15.54 -0.02
N GLU A 561 28.49 15.88 -0.17
CA GLU A 561 28.01 16.81 -1.20
C GLU A 561 28.23 18.30 -0.82
N GLY A 562 28.83 18.60 0.34
CA GLY A 562 29.17 19.95 0.77
C GLY A 562 28.04 20.74 1.42
N MET A 563 26.93 20.10 1.79
CA MET A 563 25.82 20.77 2.49
C MET A 563 26.14 21.00 3.98
N ASN A 564 25.51 22.03 4.55
CA ASN A 564 25.43 22.24 6.00
C ASN A 564 24.33 21.36 6.59
N VAL A 565 24.60 20.70 7.71
CA VAL A 565 23.65 19.76 8.32
C VAL A 565 23.20 20.25 9.69
N LEU A 566 21.89 20.22 9.92
CA LEU A 566 21.26 20.33 11.23
C LEU A 566 20.48 19.04 11.51
N VAL A 567 20.62 18.49 12.73
CA VAL A 567 19.83 17.35 13.17
C VAL A 567 19.10 17.68 14.46
N LEU A 568 17.80 17.39 14.48
CA LEU A 568 16.92 17.54 15.64
C LEU A 568 16.35 16.16 16.02
N SER A 569 16.72 15.67 17.19
CA SER A 569 16.26 14.37 17.70
C SER A 569 15.21 14.59 18.78
N LEU A 570 13.98 14.10 18.56
CA LEU A 570 12.94 14.12 19.57
C LEU A 570 13.11 12.92 20.51
N VAL A 571 13.28 13.18 21.81
CA VAL A 571 13.29 12.13 22.83
C VAL A 571 11.90 11.51 22.93
N THR A 572 11.75 10.26 22.51
CA THR A 572 10.46 9.57 22.51
C THR A 572 10.27 8.58 23.66
N ASN A 573 11.37 8.13 24.25
CA ASN A 573 11.37 7.18 25.36
C ASN A 573 12.70 7.31 26.12
N ALA A 574 12.75 6.83 27.35
CA ALA A 574 14.01 6.56 28.02
C ALA A 574 14.55 5.19 27.58
N VAL A 575 15.86 5.04 27.45
CA VAL A 575 16.47 3.72 27.28
C VAL A 575 16.45 3.01 28.64
N VAL A 576 15.91 1.80 28.66
CA VAL A 576 15.78 1.00 29.89
C VAL A 576 17.16 0.53 30.35
N ILE A 577 17.69 1.17 31.38
CA ILE A 577 18.95 0.82 32.02
C ILE A 577 18.67 0.64 33.51
N PRO A 578 18.56 -0.61 34.00
CA PRO A 578 18.27 -0.84 35.40
C PRO A 578 19.49 -0.43 36.24
N THR A 579 19.23 0.00 37.46
CA THR A 579 20.26 0.35 38.44
C THR A 579 21.08 -0.88 38.86
N ASP A 580 20.47 -2.05 38.90
CA ASP A 580 21.13 -3.34 39.17
C ASP A 580 20.46 -4.47 38.38
N TYR A 581 21.18 -5.57 38.15
CA TYR A 581 20.61 -6.78 37.56
C TYR A 581 20.06 -7.67 38.67
N ARG A 582 18.80 -8.09 38.52
CA ARG A 582 18.21 -9.08 39.42
C ARG A 582 18.90 -10.44 39.22
N SER A 583 19.28 -11.07 40.32
CA SER A 583 19.84 -12.41 40.30
C SER A 583 18.71 -13.43 40.15
N VAL A 584 18.57 -14.01 38.96
CA VAL A 584 17.63 -15.12 38.72
C VAL A 584 17.93 -16.31 39.64
N ARG A 585 19.19 -16.47 40.08
CA ARG A 585 19.57 -17.47 41.07
C ARG A 585 18.92 -17.18 42.43
N ASP A 586 18.99 -15.94 42.90
CA ASP A 586 18.44 -15.56 44.20
C ASP A 586 16.91 -15.65 44.18
N GLU A 587 16.30 -15.29 43.04
CA GLU A 587 14.86 -15.50 42.79
C GLU A 587 14.51 -16.99 42.89
N PHE A 588 15.22 -17.88 42.18
CA PHE A 588 15.02 -19.33 42.26
C PHE A 588 15.22 -19.92 43.67
N GLU A 589 16.25 -19.47 44.40
CA GLU A 589 16.51 -19.89 45.77
C GLU A 589 15.40 -19.42 46.74
N SER A 590 14.84 -18.24 46.51
CA SER A 590 13.70 -17.72 47.28
C SER A 590 12.38 -18.49 47.00
N GLU A 591 12.15 -18.89 45.74
CA GLU A 591 11.02 -19.73 45.35
C GLU A 591 11.11 -21.11 46.01
N ASN A 592 12.30 -21.71 46.03
CA ASN A 592 12.54 -23.02 46.67
C ASN A 592 12.45 -22.99 48.20
N THR A 593 12.58 -21.83 48.83
CA THR A 593 12.41 -21.66 50.29
C THR A 593 10.97 -21.31 50.69
N GLY A 594 10.02 -21.31 49.74
CA GLY A 594 8.59 -21.13 49.99
C GLY A 594 8.16 -19.67 50.18
N MET A 595 9.03 -18.71 49.87
CA MET A 595 8.65 -17.30 49.84
C MET A 595 8.02 -16.96 48.48
N SER A 596 6.80 -16.42 48.49
CA SER A 596 6.10 -16.01 47.27
C SER A 596 6.86 -14.88 46.57
N ALA A 597 7.50 -15.18 45.44
CA ALA A 597 8.05 -14.17 44.56
C ALA A 597 6.90 -13.31 44.01
N THR A 598 7.01 -11.99 44.16
CA THR A 598 6.08 -11.04 43.54
C THR A 598 6.39 -10.99 42.05
N SER A 599 5.39 -11.17 41.18
CA SER A 599 5.59 -11.06 39.74
C SER A 599 5.89 -9.60 39.37
N VAL A 600 7.16 -9.28 39.12
CA VAL A 600 7.57 -7.95 38.66
C VAL A 600 7.66 -7.99 37.13
N VAL A 601 6.91 -7.11 36.47
CA VAL A 601 6.89 -6.96 35.01
C VAL A 601 8.14 -6.18 34.59
N ASP A 602 8.91 -6.71 33.64
CA ASP A 602 10.04 -5.99 33.06
C ASP A 602 9.55 -4.78 32.24
N GLU A 603 10.25 -3.66 32.38
CA GLU A 603 9.97 -2.46 31.59
C GLU A 603 10.40 -2.70 30.14
N VAL A 604 9.44 -2.56 29.21
CA VAL A 604 9.66 -2.73 27.77
C VAL A 604 9.21 -1.48 27.05
N VAL A 605 10.05 -0.97 26.15
CA VAL A 605 9.69 0.14 25.28
C VAL A 605 8.87 -0.41 24.11
N SER A 606 7.67 0.14 23.89
CA SER A 606 6.86 -0.21 22.71
C SER A 606 7.07 0.78 21.57
N HIS A 607 7.06 0.27 20.34
CA HIS A 607 7.13 1.13 19.15
C HIS A 607 5.88 2.01 19.00
N GLU A 608 4.72 1.54 19.46
CA GLU A 608 3.46 2.28 19.43
C GLU A 608 3.51 3.55 20.29
N GLU A 609 4.08 3.48 21.49
CA GLU A 609 4.28 4.64 22.37
C GLU A 609 5.19 5.69 21.76
N VAL A 610 6.27 5.24 21.10
CA VAL A 610 7.20 6.11 20.36
C VAL A 610 6.47 6.89 19.27
N LEU A 611 5.62 6.23 18.49
CA LEU A 611 4.84 6.86 17.41
C LEU A 611 3.78 7.84 17.96
N ALA A 612 3.08 7.47 19.03
CA ALA A 612 2.07 8.31 19.66
C ALA A 612 2.65 9.64 20.14
N LEU A 613 3.82 9.58 20.78
CA LEU A 613 4.51 10.78 21.26
C LEU A 613 5.11 11.60 20.12
N GLY A 614 5.67 10.96 19.10
CA GLY A 614 6.13 11.63 17.88
C GLY A 614 5.02 12.49 17.25
N LYS A 615 3.79 11.96 17.22
CA LYS A 615 2.61 12.72 16.74
C LYS A 615 2.25 13.89 17.66
N LEU A 616 2.29 13.70 18.97
CA LEU A 616 1.98 14.75 19.96
C LEU A 616 2.95 15.94 19.88
N LYS A 617 4.23 15.68 19.66
CA LYS A 617 5.29 16.70 19.64
C LYS A 617 5.68 17.17 18.24
N GLY A 618 5.12 16.55 17.20
CA GLY A 618 5.40 16.88 15.81
C GLY A 618 5.12 18.34 15.46
N ASP A 619 4.06 18.94 16.00
CA ASP A 619 3.72 20.33 15.69
C ASP A 619 4.73 21.33 16.28
N LEU A 620 5.25 21.06 17.49
CA LEU A 620 6.32 21.86 18.08
C LEU A 620 7.60 21.80 17.23
N MET A 621 7.97 20.60 16.79
CA MET A 621 9.13 20.42 15.90
C MET A 621 8.96 21.21 14.60
N LYS A 622 7.77 21.15 13.98
CA LYS A 622 7.46 21.93 12.77
C LYS A 622 7.60 23.43 13.01
N THR A 623 7.03 23.97 14.10
CA THR A 623 7.14 25.41 14.40
C THR A 623 8.59 25.85 14.58
N ILE A 624 9.42 25.03 15.24
CA ILE A 624 10.85 25.33 15.37
C ILE A 624 11.53 25.32 14.01
N VAL A 625 11.31 24.28 13.19
CA VAL A 625 11.92 24.14 11.87
C VAL A 625 11.53 25.30 10.95
N GLU A 626 10.24 25.64 10.90
CA GLU A 626 9.73 26.79 10.14
C GLU A 626 10.42 28.09 10.58
N LYS A 627 10.53 28.31 11.89
CA LYS A 627 11.20 29.50 12.42
C LYS A 627 12.71 29.50 12.18
N VAL A 628 13.36 28.35 12.16
CA VAL A 628 14.79 28.24 11.78
C VAL A 628 14.96 28.63 10.33
N ILE A 629 14.12 28.13 9.43
CA ILE A 629 14.17 28.44 7.99
C ILE A 629 13.99 29.95 7.76
N ASP A 630 13.05 30.59 8.46
CA ASP A 630 12.88 32.05 8.47
C ASP A 630 14.15 32.83 8.86
N LEU A 631 14.98 32.26 9.72
CA LEU A 631 16.18 32.89 10.25
C LEU A 631 17.44 32.58 9.43
N ILE A 632 17.36 31.67 8.45
CA ILE A 632 18.49 31.42 7.53
C ILE A 632 18.66 32.67 6.66
N PRO A 633 19.87 33.28 6.61
CA PRO A 633 20.11 34.44 5.77
C PRO A 633 19.76 34.13 4.31
N SER A 634 18.92 34.96 3.70
CA SER A 634 18.71 34.92 2.26
C SER A 634 19.92 35.54 1.57
N ASP A 635 20.79 34.70 1.02
CA ASP A 635 21.69 35.14 -0.04
C ASP A 635 20.81 35.45 -1.26
N VAL A 636 20.39 36.71 -1.43
CA VAL A 636 19.72 37.17 -2.67
C VAL A 636 20.69 37.13 -3.83
#